data_AF-A0A4R5YL41-F1
#
_entry.id   AF-A0A4R5YL41-F1
#
_cell.length_a   1.000
_cell.length_b   1.000
_cell.length_c   1.000
_cell.angle_alpha   90.00
_cell.angle_beta   90.00
_cell.angle_gamma   90.00
#
_symmetry.space_group_name_H-M   'P 1'
#
loop_
_entity.id
_entity.type
_entity.pdbx_description
1 polymer ?
#
loop_
_entity_poly.entity_id
_entity_poly.type
_entity_poly.pdbx_seq_one_letter_code
_entity_poly.pdbx_strand_id
1 'polypeptide(L)'
;MTLMRPAPAATDVNLVDWVVRSDDGDEVGVRLPDDAMLRAGRNAAAPGGAETGWFRGGDYQYSTTWDAPLDGGEVVLIFEGVQGDAEVSVNGRKVGKIRSGYSEAEIPISEAVLRGEPNDIQVLVRHRDQPAERWYPGSGLYRRVRAVLRPPVHFGRDAVQVRTTHLVSGRALVSVDVRLTGEAPDSITNDFRLSANGAVVAQGTLSAGRGSIELQVENPRVWNADDPFRYELEVTATASGTVLDVWRRKIGLRTIALDARQGLRVNGRRVLLAGACIHHDNGLLGAATHRAAEFRRIRLLKEAGFNAIRSAHNPLSRDLLDACDELGMYVVDELADYWFVRKTRYDHSDRFRDTWRNDADALIAKDRNYACVVMYGSGNEIPETATPAGVELSREITEHFHFVDPTRPVVLAINLFLNAMVALNASPYTLSGDGSEPAMAGSTEANVMINHIGRMMSVISRLPQADRGSRDAFATADVAGYNYGIARYKVDARRYPHRVILGSETLPGDVAKAWRLVQDIPSVIGDFVWTGWEYLGEAGVAVWVPGKKSGLAKPYPYVTAGPGMFDLTGRPDASLRLAQAAWGVLENPTITVRPLDRAGKPYVRSAWRFTDAVESWAWRGSEGKRAEITVYSTAEEVELILNGRSIGRRRAGERVGYRAHFTTSWRPGVLRAIAYQGGKEVGRSQLQSTVGETRVQLQPESDVLQADGNDLAFVHVELVDATGVVEMLDDDVVELEVDGPAELIGYGTASPAPEESFLSSRTRTYRGRALAVLRSTGGVGDVRITARSPRHGESVTDVLAIPTIDPSRKA
;
A
#
# COMPACT_ATOMS: atom_id res chain seq x y z
N MET A 1 21.67 1.72 -46.94
CA MET A 1 20.72 1.49 -45.84
C MET A 1 20.39 0.02 -45.82
N THR A 2 21.15 -0.75 -45.04
CA THR A 2 20.85 -2.17 -44.82
C THR A 2 19.72 -2.20 -43.80
N LEU A 3 18.55 -2.71 -44.20
CA LEU A 3 17.41 -2.92 -43.32
C LEU A 3 17.86 -3.85 -42.18
N MET A 4 18.07 -3.29 -40.98
CA MET A 4 18.29 -4.08 -39.77
C MET A 4 17.07 -4.99 -39.58
N ARG A 5 17.31 -6.30 -39.43
CA ARG A 5 16.27 -7.26 -39.06
C ARG A 5 15.67 -6.84 -37.70
N PRO A 6 14.35 -6.99 -37.49
CA PRO A 6 13.75 -6.69 -36.19
C PRO A 6 14.44 -7.51 -35.09
N ALA A 7 14.70 -6.85 -33.95
CA ALA A 7 15.47 -7.38 -32.84
C ALA A 7 14.76 -8.58 -32.17
N PRO A 8 15.49 -9.61 -31.70
CA PRO A 8 15.00 -10.49 -30.66
C PRO A 8 15.12 -9.75 -29.31
N ALA A 9 14.09 -9.01 -28.91
CA ALA A 9 14.02 -8.48 -27.55
C ALA A 9 13.53 -9.57 -26.60
N ALA A 10 13.89 -9.50 -25.32
CA ALA A 10 13.26 -10.32 -24.30
C ALA A 10 11.73 -10.21 -24.42
N THR A 11 11.08 -11.34 -24.64
CA THR A 11 9.63 -11.39 -24.91
C THR A 11 8.91 -11.85 -23.66
N ASP A 12 8.05 -10.99 -23.16
CA ASP A 12 7.19 -11.26 -22.02
C ASP A 12 5.90 -11.95 -22.48
N VAL A 13 5.66 -13.16 -21.99
CA VAL A 13 4.48 -13.97 -22.30
C VAL A 13 3.60 -14.05 -21.06
N ASN A 14 2.37 -13.55 -21.22
CA ASN A 14 1.35 -13.71 -20.21
C ASN A 14 0.81 -15.13 -20.25
N LEU A 15 0.93 -15.85 -19.13
CA LEU A 15 0.36 -17.18 -19.00
C LEU A 15 -1.13 -17.07 -18.66
N VAL A 16 -1.97 -17.74 -19.42
CA VAL A 16 -3.44 -17.67 -19.33
C VAL A 16 -4.03 -19.04 -18.97
N ASP A 17 -5.36 -19.14 -18.91
CA ASP A 17 -6.08 -20.41 -18.70
C ASP A 17 -5.62 -21.18 -17.46
N TRP A 18 -5.34 -20.45 -16.38
CA TRP A 18 -4.95 -21.04 -15.12
C TRP A 18 -6.13 -21.78 -14.48
N VAL A 19 -5.83 -22.92 -13.90
CA VAL A 19 -6.73 -23.70 -13.08
C VAL A 19 -6.11 -23.82 -11.69
N VAL A 20 -6.91 -23.64 -10.65
CA VAL A 20 -6.48 -23.83 -9.26
C VAL A 20 -7.30 -24.94 -8.63
N ARG A 21 -6.59 -25.89 -8.01
CA ARG A 21 -7.17 -26.97 -7.22
C ARG A 21 -6.86 -26.79 -5.75
N SER A 22 -7.89 -26.78 -4.90
CA SER A 22 -7.75 -26.71 -3.44
C SER A 22 -7.46 -28.07 -2.81
N ASP A 23 -7.04 -28.06 -1.55
CA ASP A 23 -6.88 -29.28 -0.74
C ASP A 23 -8.16 -30.12 -0.60
N ASP A 24 -9.34 -29.46 -0.65
CA ASP A 24 -10.64 -30.11 -0.56
C ASP A 24 -11.04 -30.77 -1.92
N GLY A 25 -10.22 -30.60 -2.96
CA GLY A 25 -10.41 -31.18 -4.29
C GLY A 25 -11.19 -30.31 -5.27
N ASP A 26 -11.63 -29.12 -4.86
CA ASP A 26 -12.33 -28.18 -5.72
C ASP A 26 -11.40 -27.60 -6.78
N GLU A 27 -11.82 -27.62 -8.04
CA GLU A 27 -11.05 -27.14 -9.18
C GLU A 27 -11.80 -26.00 -9.88
N VAL A 28 -11.14 -24.86 -10.08
CA VAL A 28 -11.75 -23.64 -10.63
C VAL A 28 -10.80 -22.98 -11.62
N GLY A 29 -11.32 -22.54 -12.76
CA GLY A 29 -10.57 -21.67 -13.70
C GLY A 29 -10.41 -20.27 -13.13
N VAL A 30 -9.20 -19.72 -13.18
CA VAL A 30 -8.86 -18.39 -12.65
C VAL A 30 -8.04 -17.59 -13.64
N ARG A 31 -8.13 -16.26 -13.54
CA ARG A 31 -7.18 -15.36 -14.21
C ARG A 31 -6.34 -14.68 -13.16
N LEU A 32 -5.02 -14.76 -13.32
CA LEU A 32 -4.08 -14.09 -12.43
C LEU A 32 -4.17 -12.56 -12.57
N PRO A 33 -3.86 -11.79 -11.52
CA PRO A 33 -3.53 -12.24 -10.16
C PRO A 33 -4.71 -12.93 -9.46
N ASP A 34 -4.41 -13.91 -8.62
CA ASP A 34 -5.42 -14.71 -7.93
C ASP A 34 -5.13 -14.84 -6.43
N ASP A 35 -6.18 -14.61 -5.63
CA ASP A 35 -6.14 -14.82 -4.18
C ASP A 35 -7.11 -15.95 -3.79
N ALA A 36 -6.56 -17.15 -3.62
CA ALA A 36 -7.33 -18.33 -3.27
C ALA A 36 -7.89 -18.28 -1.84
N MET A 37 -7.29 -17.49 -0.94
CA MET A 37 -7.80 -17.31 0.42
C MET A 37 -9.15 -16.60 0.41
N LEU A 38 -9.36 -15.65 -0.52
CA LEU A 38 -10.63 -14.96 -0.67
C LEU A 38 -11.77 -15.92 -1.07
N ARG A 39 -11.49 -16.87 -1.98
CA ARG A 39 -12.44 -17.94 -2.37
C ARG A 39 -12.68 -18.97 -1.28
N ALA A 40 -11.63 -19.37 -0.54
CA ALA A 40 -11.74 -20.32 0.56
C ALA A 40 -12.67 -19.82 1.68
N GLY A 41 -12.88 -18.50 1.73
CA GLY A 41 -13.84 -17.84 2.59
C GLY A 41 -13.34 -17.69 4.02
N ARG A 42 -14.27 -17.31 4.91
CA ARG A 42 -13.97 -16.98 6.30
C ARG A 42 -14.91 -17.67 7.26
N ASN A 43 -14.42 -18.01 8.46
CA ASN A 43 -15.25 -18.52 9.55
C ASN A 43 -14.56 -18.35 10.91
N ALA A 44 -15.32 -18.51 11.99
CA ALA A 44 -14.81 -18.35 13.36
C ALA A 44 -13.74 -19.39 13.78
N ALA A 45 -13.58 -20.48 13.04
CA ALA A 45 -12.60 -21.54 13.29
C ALA A 45 -11.36 -21.44 12.38
N ALA A 46 -11.25 -20.40 11.56
CA ALA A 46 -10.11 -20.20 10.67
C ALA A 46 -8.81 -20.12 11.51
N PRO A 47 -7.76 -20.91 11.17
CA PRO A 47 -6.58 -21.01 12.04
C PRO A 47 -5.82 -19.69 12.22
N GLY A 48 -5.85 -18.80 11.22
CA GLY A 48 -5.25 -17.46 11.34
C GLY A 48 -6.00 -16.49 12.25
N GLY A 49 -7.23 -16.83 12.68
CA GLY A 49 -8.00 -16.05 13.65
C GLY A 49 -8.17 -14.59 13.27
N ALA A 50 -8.10 -13.69 14.25
CA ALA A 50 -8.22 -12.25 14.00
C ALA A 50 -7.03 -11.66 13.22
N GLU A 51 -5.83 -12.23 13.34
CA GLU A 51 -4.61 -11.75 12.66
C GLU A 51 -4.84 -11.69 11.14
N THR A 52 -5.37 -12.77 10.56
CA THR A 52 -5.65 -12.85 9.11
C THR A 52 -7.11 -12.55 8.75
N GLY A 53 -7.88 -11.92 9.65
CA GLY A 53 -9.27 -11.51 9.37
C GLY A 53 -10.25 -12.68 9.24
N TRP A 54 -9.95 -13.81 9.88
CA TRP A 54 -10.74 -15.05 9.90
C TRP A 54 -10.86 -15.75 8.56
N PHE A 55 -10.02 -15.41 7.59
CA PHE A 55 -9.96 -16.08 6.31
C PHE A 55 -9.19 -17.40 6.41
N ARG A 56 -9.62 -18.38 5.61
CA ARG A 56 -8.99 -19.71 5.56
C ARG A 56 -7.83 -19.70 4.57
N GLY A 57 -6.64 -20.04 5.04
CA GLY A 57 -5.55 -20.50 4.17
C GLY A 57 -5.83 -21.89 3.59
N GLY A 58 -4.75 -22.55 3.16
CA GLY A 58 -4.80 -23.88 2.58
C GLY A 58 -3.63 -24.10 1.63
N ASP A 59 -3.56 -25.30 1.07
CA ASP A 59 -2.65 -25.57 -0.02
C ASP A 59 -3.41 -25.61 -1.34
N TYR A 60 -2.75 -25.13 -2.38
CA TYR A 60 -3.34 -24.91 -3.69
C TYR A 60 -2.37 -25.35 -4.77
N GLN A 61 -2.88 -26.10 -5.75
CA GLN A 61 -2.13 -26.40 -6.96
C GLN A 61 -2.66 -25.56 -8.10
N TYR A 62 -1.84 -24.67 -8.62
CA TYR A 62 -2.10 -23.94 -9.86
C TYR A 62 -1.52 -24.71 -11.03
N SER A 63 -2.24 -24.78 -12.15
CA SER A 63 -1.79 -25.38 -13.40
C SER A 63 -2.18 -24.54 -14.60
N THR A 64 -1.31 -24.48 -15.59
CA THR A 64 -1.58 -23.90 -16.92
C THR A 64 -0.77 -24.67 -17.98
N THR A 65 -1.15 -24.50 -19.24
CA THR A 65 -0.40 -25.01 -20.38
C THR A 65 0.15 -23.84 -21.20
N TRP A 66 1.38 -23.96 -21.66
CA TRP A 66 1.99 -22.95 -22.53
C TRP A 66 2.74 -23.57 -23.71
N ASP A 67 2.43 -23.10 -24.91
CA ASP A 67 3.13 -23.49 -26.15
C ASP A 67 4.41 -22.67 -26.31
N ALA A 68 5.54 -23.26 -25.93
CA ALA A 68 6.83 -22.59 -26.03
C ALA A 68 7.30 -22.55 -27.50
N PRO A 69 7.82 -21.41 -28.01
CA PRO A 69 8.29 -21.32 -29.39
C PRO A 69 9.53 -22.20 -29.64
N LEU A 70 9.67 -22.64 -30.89
CA LEU A 70 10.79 -23.46 -31.37
C LEU A 70 12.15 -22.77 -31.20
N ASP A 71 12.21 -21.49 -31.56
CA ASP A 71 13.41 -20.66 -31.48
C ASP A 71 13.43 -19.83 -30.19
N GLY A 72 14.61 -19.61 -29.62
CA GLY A 72 14.79 -18.73 -28.46
C GLY A 72 15.98 -19.12 -27.58
N GLY A 73 16.45 -18.18 -26.75
CA GLY A 73 17.50 -18.44 -25.76
C GLY A 73 16.92 -19.00 -24.46
N GLU A 74 17.30 -18.45 -23.32
CA GLU A 74 16.81 -18.89 -22.01
C GLU A 74 15.30 -18.65 -21.85
N VAL A 75 14.61 -19.57 -21.17
CA VAL A 75 13.22 -19.41 -20.74
C VAL A 75 13.18 -19.37 -19.21
N VAL A 76 12.56 -18.33 -18.66
CA VAL A 76 12.46 -18.09 -17.21
C VAL A 76 11.01 -17.85 -16.83
N LEU A 77 10.57 -18.42 -15.72
CA LEU A 77 9.33 -18.01 -15.05
C LEU A 77 9.65 -16.93 -14.02
N ILE A 78 8.96 -15.79 -14.12
CA ILE A 78 9.04 -14.71 -13.15
C ILE A 78 7.76 -14.68 -12.34
N PHE A 79 7.91 -14.80 -11.03
CA PHE A 79 6.84 -14.66 -10.04
C PHE A 79 7.07 -13.38 -9.27
N GLU A 80 6.19 -12.39 -9.40
CA GLU A 80 6.34 -11.10 -8.68
C GLU A 80 5.97 -11.20 -7.19
N GLY A 81 5.32 -12.30 -6.79
CA GLY A 81 5.03 -12.68 -5.41
C GLY A 81 4.10 -13.88 -5.38
N VAL A 82 4.34 -14.79 -4.44
CA VAL A 82 3.51 -15.97 -4.20
C VAL A 82 3.29 -16.09 -2.71
N GLN A 83 2.04 -16.03 -2.26
CA GLN A 83 1.75 -16.08 -0.84
C GLN A 83 1.62 -17.52 -0.37
N GLY A 84 2.59 -17.95 0.44
CA GLY A 84 2.86 -19.33 0.83
C GLY A 84 4.19 -19.84 0.28
N ASP A 85 4.66 -20.99 0.76
CA ASP A 85 5.82 -21.67 0.19
C ASP A 85 5.42 -22.35 -1.13
N ALA A 86 6.17 -22.18 -2.20
CA ALA A 86 5.82 -22.76 -3.50
C ALA A 86 6.87 -23.72 -4.06
N GLU A 87 6.41 -24.80 -4.71
CA GLU A 87 7.23 -25.66 -5.57
C GLU A 87 6.72 -25.55 -7.02
N VAL A 88 7.64 -25.29 -7.95
CA VAL A 88 7.33 -25.13 -9.38
C VAL A 88 7.81 -26.34 -10.15
N SER A 89 6.94 -26.88 -11.01
CA SER A 89 7.24 -28.00 -11.90
C SER A 89 6.84 -27.67 -13.34
N VAL A 90 7.61 -28.17 -14.30
CA VAL A 90 7.30 -28.09 -15.74
C VAL A 90 7.42 -29.49 -16.32
N ASN A 91 6.38 -29.95 -17.01
CA ASN A 91 6.29 -31.29 -17.60
C ASN A 91 6.63 -32.41 -16.58
N GLY A 92 6.12 -32.28 -15.35
CA GLY A 92 6.38 -33.20 -14.25
C GLY A 92 7.78 -33.12 -13.60
N ARG A 93 8.72 -32.31 -14.13
CA ARG A 93 10.03 -32.07 -13.52
C ARG A 93 9.97 -30.87 -12.58
N LYS A 94 10.40 -31.04 -11.33
CA LYS A 94 10.57 -29.91 -10.38
C LYS A 94 11.71 -29.01 -10.84
N VAL A 95 11.46 -27.70 -10.97
CA VAL A 95 12.40 -26.71 -11.52
C VAL A 95 12.80 -25.63 -10.51
N GLY A 96 12.02 -25.39 -9.46
CA GLY A 96 12.35 -24.36 -8.47
C GLY A 96 11.47 -24.36 -7.24
N LYS A 97 11.85 -23.54 -6.27
CA LYS A 97 11.11 -23.29 -5.02
C LYS A 97 11.09 -21.80 -4.70
N ILE A 98 10.00 -21.34 -4.10
CA ILE A 98 9.83 -19.97 -3.61
C ILE A 98 9.53 -20.04 -2.12
N ARG A 99 10.27 -19.29 -1.31
CA ARG A 99 10.19 -19.30 0.17
C ARG A 99 9.97 -17.90 0.77
N SER A 100 9.56 -16.94 -0.03
CA SER A 100 9.17 -15.61 0.45
C SER A 100 7.82 -15.25 -0.15
N GLY A 101 6.90 -14.81 0.71
CA GLY A 101 5.56 -14.38 0.34
C GLY A 101 5.54 -13.16 -0.60
N TYR A 102 6.59 -12.35 -0.53
CA TYR A 102 6.58 -10.98 -1.05
C TYR A 102 7.73 -10.65 -2.01
N SER A 103 8.79 -11.45 -2.00
CA SER A 103 9.95 -11.28 -2.87
C SER A 103 9.66 -11.80 -4.28
N GLU A 104 10.13 -11.07 -5.29
CA GLU A 104 10.11 -11.55 -6.68
C GLU A 104 11.15 -12.68 -6.88
N ALA A 105 10.71 -13.77 -7.52
CA ALA A 105 11.52 -14.93 -7.85
C ALA A 105 11.63 -15.13 -9.37
N GLU A 106 12.84 -15.46 -9.84
CA GLU A 106 13.11 -15.88 -11.21
C GLU A 106 13.55 -17.36 -11.22
N ILE A 107 12.84 -18.21 -11.97
CA ILE A 107 13.12 -19.65 -12.06
C ILE A 107 13.42 -20.00 -13.53
N PRO A 108 14.68 -20.29 -13.89
CA PRO A 108 15.02 -20.80 -15.21
C PRO A 108 14.37 -22.16 -15.46
N ILE A 109 13.71 -22.32 -16.60
CA ILE A 109 12.98 -23.54 -16.98
C ILE A 109 13.42 -24.13 -18.32
N SER A 110 14.43 -23.55 -18.97
CA SER A 110 14.90 -23.97 -20.31
C SER A 110 15.10 -25.48 -20.47
N GLU A 111 15.63 -26.16 -19.45
CA GLU A 111 15.90 -27.61 -19.49
C GLU A 111 14.66 -28.50 -19.34
N ALA A 112 13.53 -27.94 -18.91
CA ALA A 112 12.29 -28.65 -18.70
C ALA A 112 11.23 -28.37 -19.78
N VAL A 113 11.47 -27.35 -20.61
CA VAL A 113 10.57 -26.93 -21.69
C VAL A 113 10.77 -27.78 -22.95
N LEU A 114 9.68 -28.32 -23.47
CA LEU A 114 9.56 -28.90 -24.81
C LEU A 114 9.26 -27.78 -25.80
N ARG A 115 10.25 -27.45 -26.65
CA ARG A 115 10.11 -26.36 -27.63
C ARG A 115 9.26 -26.78 -28.82
N GLY A 116 8.37 -25.89 -29.25
CA GLY A 116 7.41 -26.15 -30.31
C GLY A 116 6.23 -27.04 -29.89
N GLU A 117 6.15 -27.40 -28.61
CA GLU A 117 5.13 -28.28 -28.03
C GLU A 117 4.44 -27.60 -26.83
N PRO A 118 3.24 -28.06 -26.44
CA PRO A 118 2.60 -27.63 -25.21
C PRO A 118 3.38 -28.07 -23.97
N ASN A 119 3.49 -27.19 -22.99
CA ASN A 119 4.18 -27.44 -21.72
C ASN A 119 3.22 -27.29 -20.54
N ASP A 120 3.13 -28.32 -19.70
CA ASP A 120 2.40 -28.26 -18.44
C ASP A 120 3.24 -27.55 -17.39
N ILE A 121 2.70 -26.48 -16.79
CA ILE A 121 3.33 -25.74 -15.70
C ILE A 121 2.46 -25.91 -14.47
N GLN A 122 3.06 -26.34 -13.37
CA GLN A 122 2.38 -26.55 -12.11
C GLN A 122 3.09 -25.82 -10.97
N VAL A 123 2.31 -25.16 -10.11
CA VAL A 123 2.80 -24.45 -8.94
C VAL A 123 2.00 -24.93 -7.73
N LEU A 124 2.67 -25.70 -6.86
CA LEU A 124 2.11 -26.15 -5.60
C LEU A 124 2.44 -25.12 -4.52
N VAL A 125 1.43 -24.41 -4.04
CA VAL A 125 1.54 -23.42 -2.97
C VAL A 125 1.07 -24.04 -1.66
N ARG A 126 1.89 -23.93 -0.61
CA ARG A 126 1.63 -24.41 0.74
C ARG A 126 1.42 -23.22 1.67
N HIS A 127 0.19 -23.04 2.13
CA HIS A 127 -0.19 -21.94 3.03
C HIS A 127 -1.26 -22.36 4.05
N ARG A 128 -1.31 -23.65 4.40
CA ARG A 128 -2.20 -24.19 5.44
C ARG A 128 -1.85 -23.78 6.87
N ASP A 129 -0.56 -23.58 7.15
CA ASP A 129 -0.07 -23.29 8.49
C ASP A 129 -0.24 -21.80 8.79
N GLN A 130 -1.14 -21.48 9.73
CA GLN A 130 -1.55 -20.11 10.03
C GLN A 130 -1.70 -19.87 11.54
N PRO A 131 -1.60 -18.60 12.01
CA PRO A 131 -1.22 -17.42 11.24
C PRO A 131 0.29 -17.40 10.92
N ALA A 132 0.62 -17.10 9.66
CA ALA A 132 1.99 -16.81 9.22
C ALA A 132 2.28 -15.29 9.22
N GLU A 133 1.24 -14.45 9.13
CA GLU A 133 1.30 -13.00 9.16
C GLU A 133 0.35 -12.41 10.22
N ARG A 134 0.60 -11.15 10.62
CA ARG A 134 -0.27 -10.40 11.54
C ARG A 134 -1.47 -9.73 10.85
N TRP A 135 -1.37 -9.53 9.54
CA TRP A 135 -2.42 -8.95 8.68
C TRP A 135 -2.91 -9.98 7.66
N TYR A 136 -3.93 -9.64 6.87
CA TYR A 136 -4.42 -10.50 5.80
C TYR A 136 -3.35 -10.69 4.71
N PRO A 137 -2.83 -11.91 4.51
CA PRO A 137 -1.78 -12.16 3.54
C PRO A 137 -2.30 -12.44 2.12
N GLY A 138 -3.51 -13.00 2.03
CA GLY A 138 -3.97 -13.76 0.85
C GLY A 138 -3.33 -15.16 0.76
N SER A 139 -3.61 -15.91 -0.31
CA SER A 139 -2.93 -17.17 -0.63
C SER A 139 -2.79 -17.36 -2.13
N GLY A 140 -1.63 -17.86 -2.58
CA GLY A 140 -1.43 -18.26 -3.97
C GLY A 140 -0.76 -17.21 -4.85
N LEU A 141 -1.11 -17.21 -6.13
CA LEU A 141 -0.46 -16.41 -7.18
C LEU A 141 -1.08 -14.99 -7.26
N TYR A 142 -0.96 -14.24 -6.15
CA TYR A 142 -1.64 -12.94 -5.96
C TYR A 142 -0.99 -11.76 -6.71
N ARG A 143 0.18 -11.98 -7.31
CA ARG A 143 0.84 -11.04 -8.24
C ARG A 143 1.09 -11.73 -9.58
N ARG A 144 1.54 -10.94 -10.56
CA ARG A 144 1.74 -11.39 -11.94
C ARG A 144 2.76 -12.54 -12.03
N VAL A 145 2.45 -13.53 -12.87
CA VAL A 145 3.34 -14.64 -13.24
C VAL A 145 3.52 -14.63 -14.75
N ARG A 146 4.77 -14.75 -15.20
CA ARG A 146 5.13 -14.54 -16.62
C ARG A 146 6.19 -15.53 -17.06
N ALA A 147 6.10 -15.99 -18.31
CA ALA A 147 7.21 -16.63 -18.97
C ALA A 147 7.98 -15.57 -19.78
N VAL A 148 9.29 -15.46 -19.54
CA VAL A 148 10.16 -14.55 -20.26
C VAL A 148 11.13 -15.34 -21.12
N LEU A 149 11.11 -15.07 -22.41
CA LEU A 149 12.08 -15.61 -23.36
C LEU A 149 13.21 -14.63 -23.53
N ARG A 150 14.39 -15.00 -23.07
CA ARG A 150 15.61 -14.19 -23.11
C ARG A 150 16.52 -14.67 -24.24
N PRO A 151 17.08 -13.78 -25.06
CA PRO A 151 18.15 -14.15 -25.98
C PRO A 151 19.37 -14.75 -25.24
N PRO A 152 20.27 -15.49 -25.91
CA PRO A 152 21.48 -16.05 -25.26
C PRO A 152 22.37 -15.01 -24.59
N VAL A 153 22.44 -13.80 -25.17
CA VAL A 153 23.06 -12.62 -24.56
C VAL A 153 21.97 -11.58 -24.33
N HIS A 154 21.71 -11.21 -23.08
CA HIS A 154 20.52 -10.43 -22.72
C HIS A 154 20.74 -9.51 -21.52
N PHE A 155 19.79 -8.61 -21.30
CA PHE A 155 19.67 -7.81 -20.07
C PHE A 155 18.91 -8.60 -19.01
N GLY A 156 19.64 -9.22 -18.08
CA GLY A 156 19.06 -9.85 -16.90
C GLY A 156 18.49 -8.86 -15.88
N ARG A 157 18.04 -9.38 -14.73
CA ARG A 157 17.41 -8.62 -13.64
C ARG A 157 18.20 -7.38 -13.20
N ASP A 158 19.50 -7.53 -13.01
CA ASP A 158 20.42 -6.49 -12.52
C ASP A 158 21.22 -5.80 -13.64
N ALA A 159 20.83 -5.99 -14.90
CA ALA A 159 21.69 -5.65 -16.02
C ALA A 159 21.83 -4.14 -16.26
N VAL A 160 20.88 -3.31 -15.82
CA VAL A 160 20.93 -1.85 -16.00
C VAL A 160 20.66 -1.15 -14.68
N GLN A 161 21.58 -0.29 -14.25
CA GLN A 161 21.43 0.58 -13.09
C GLN A 161 21.60 2.04 -13.51
N VAL A 162 20.63 2.88 -13.15
CA VAL A 162 20.63 4.29 -13.53
C VAL A 162 20.78 5.17 -12.29
N ARG A 163 21.68 6.16 -12.36
CA ARG A 163 21.94 7.11 -11.27
C ARG A 163 22.08 8.53 -11.82
N THR A 164 21.34 9.47 -11.25
CA THR A 164 21.62 10.90 -11.48
C THR A 164 22.74 11.32 -10.52
N THR A 165 23.98 11.38 -11.01
CA THR A 165 25.16 11.62 -10.17
C THR A 165 25.34 13.09 -9.83
N HIS A 166 24.94 13.97 -10.75
CA HIS A 166 25.02 15.42 -10.56
C HIS A 166 23.77 16.09 -11.12
N LEU A 167 23.26 17.08 -10.37
CA LEU A 167 22.18 17.93 -10.80
C LEU A 167 22.50 19.38 -10.39
N VAL A 168 22.85 20.20 -11.37
CA VAL A 168 23.14 21.63 -11.20
C VAL A 168 22.30 22.44 -12.18
N SER A 169 22.07 23.73 -11.90
CA SER A 169 21.19 24.61 -12.69
C SER A 169 21.44 24.46 -14.21
N GLY A 170 20.51 23.82 -14.91
CA GLY A 170 20.56 23.63 -16.37
C GLY A 170 21.17 22.31 -16.86
N ARG A 171 21.72 21.43 -16.01
CA ARG A 171 22.37 20.19 -16.45
C ARG A 171 22.24 19.05 -15.45
N ALA A 172 21.92 17.85 -15.95
CA ALA A 172 22.02 16.59 -15.21
C ALA A 172 23.09 15.67 -15.84
N LEU A 173 23.85 15.00 -14.99
CA LEU A 173 24.73 13.89 -15.38
C LEU A 173 24.09 12.58 -14.91
N VAL A 174 23.87 11.67 -15.85
CA VAL A 174 23.16 10.40 -15.65
C VAL A 174 24.11 9.26 -15.95
N SER A 175 24.58 8.59 -14.90
CA SER A 175 25.37 7.36 -15.02
C SER A 175 24.45 6.20 -15.33
N VAL A 176 24.77 5.42 -16.36
CA VAL A 176 24.10 4.17 -16.69
C VAL A 176 25.12 3.05 -16.68
N ASP A 177 25.03 2.19 -15.66
CA ASP A 177 25.85 0.99 -15.53
C ASP A 177 25.14 -0.17 -16.23
N VAL A 178 25.89 -0.92 -17.06
CA VAL A 178 25.37 -2.07 -17.81
C VAL A 178 26.20 -3.32 -17.53
N ARG A 179 25.53 -4.46 -17.41
CA ARG A 179 26.13 -5.80 -17.37
C ARG A 179 25.21 -6.81 -18.06
N LEU A 180 25.59 -7.23 -19.26
CA LEU A 180 24.88 -8.29 -19.98
C LEU A 180 25.12 -9.66 -19.32
N THR A 181 24.12 -10.53 -19.43
CA THR A 181 24.18 -11.95 -19.06
C THR A 181 24.43 -12.79 -20.32
N GLY A 182 25.19 -13.87 -20.18
CA GLY A 182 25.54 -14.80 -21.27
C GLY A 182 26.96 -14.63 -21.80
N GLU A 183 27.40 -15.55 -22.67
CA GLU A 183 28.69 -15.48 -23.35
C GLU A 183 28.63 -14.46 -24.49
N ALA A 184 29.14 -13.27 -24.21
CA ALA A 184 29.26 -12.17 -25.14
C ALA A 184 30.26 -12.45 -26.28
N PRO A 185 29.94 -12.15 -27.56
CA PRO A 185 30.94 -12.10 -28.62
C PRO A 185 32.03 -11.05 -28.34
N ASP A 186 33.20 -11.18 -28.97
CA ASP A 186 34.37 -10.30 -28.76
C ASP A 186 34.09 -8.80 -29.03
N SER A 187 33.07 -8.48 -29.82
CA SER A 187 32.69 -7.11 -30.16
C SER A 187 31.21 -6.84 -29.85
N ILE A 188 30.94 -6.37 -28.64
CA ILE A 188 29.62 -5.86 -28.22
C ILE A 188 29.62 -4.34 -28.17
N THR A 189 28.52 -3.75 -28.61
CA THR A 189 28.21 -2.34 -28.45
C THR A 189 26.85 -2.18 -27.78
N ASN A 190 26.80 -1.41 -26.68
CA ASN A 190 25.57 -0.98 -26.04
C ASN A 190 25.29 0.47 -26.43
N ASP A 191 24.20 0.71 -27.14
CA ASP A 191 23.72 2.05 -27.51
C ASP A 191 22.63 2.51 -26.56
N PHE A 192 22.78 3.71 -26.03
CA PHE A 192 21.91 4.30 -25.03
C PHE A 192 21.14 5.47 -25.65
N ARG A 193 19.82 5.49 -25.48
CA ARG A 193 18.96 6.61 -25.87
C ARG A 193 18.07 6.98 -24.70
N LEU A 194 18.18 8.23 -24.26
CA LEU A 194 17.30 8.82 -23.27
C LEU A 194 16.36 9.79 -23.98
N SER A 195 15.06 9.56 -23.87
CA SER A 195 14.04 10.32 -24.58
C SER A 195 13.10 11.03 -23.61
N ALA A 196 12.69 12.24 -23.96
CA ALA A 196 11.66 13.02 -23.29
C ALA A 196 10.50 13.24 -24.27
N ASN A 197 9.30 12.76 -23.94
CA ASN A 197 8.11 12.90 -24.80
C ASN A 197 8.36 12.45 -26.26
N GLY A 198 9.10 11.36 -26.45
CA GLY A 198 9.45 10.80 -27.76
C GLY A 198 10.66 11.43 -28.46
N ALA A 199 11.23 12.53 -27.94
CA ALA A 199 12.44 13.14 -28.51
C ALA A 199 13.70 12.69 -27.74
N VAL A 200 14.74 12.24 -28.43
CA VAL A 200 16.03 11.90 -27.83
C VAL A 200 16.71 13.16 -27.28
N VAL A 201 16.96 13.19 -25.99
CA VAL A 201 17.60 14.32 -25.28
C VAL A 201 19.04 14.04 -24.88
N ALA A 202 19.41 12.76 -24.78
CA ALA A 202 20.79 12.33 -24.56
C ALA A 202 21.01 10.94 -25.17
N GLN A 203 22.21 10.68 -25.62
CA GLN A 203 22.59 9.38 -26.17
C GLN A 203 24.09 9.12 -25.96
N GLY A 204 24.48 7.86 -26.00
CA GLY A 204 25.88 7.46 -25.87
C GLY A 204 26.06 6.00 -26.27
N THR A 205 27.32 5.57 -26.35
CA THR A 205 27.68 4.23 -26.80
C THR A 205 28.81 3.66 -25.93
N LEU A 206 28.67 2.40 -25.49
CA LEU A 206 29.69 1.66 -24.76
C LEU A 206 30.09 0.40 -25.54
N SER A 207 31.33 0.32 -26.00
CA SER A 207 31.88 -0.85 -26.71
C SER A 207 32.35 -1.95 -25.76
N ALA A 208 31.47 -2.37 -24.84
CA ALA A 208 31.71 -3.46 -23.90
C ALA A 208 30.37 -4.04 -23.42
N GLY A 209 30.34 -5.35 -23.14
CA GLY A 209 29.19 -6.01 -22.50
C GLY A 209 29.01 -5.70 -21.01
N ARG A 210 30.01 -5.07 -20.39
CA ARG A 210 29.97 -4.58 -19.02
C ARG A 210 30.72 -3.25 -18.90
N GLY A 211 30.14 -2.28 -18.22
CA GLY A 211 30.77 -0.99 -17.95
C GLY A 211 29.77 0.08 -17.56
N SER A 212 30.19 1.34 -17.64
CA SER A 212 29.37 2.50 -17.29
C SER A 212 29.57 3.59 -18.32
N ILE A 213 28.53 4.36 -18.58
CA ILE A 213 28.59 5.58 -19.39
C ILE A 213 27.88 6.71 -18.66
N GLU A 214 28.30 7.95 -18.91
CA GLU A 214 27.62 9.14 -18.44
C GLU A 214 26.88 9.82 -19.61
N LEU A 215 25.57 9.98 -19.46
CA LEU A 215 24.71 10.74 -20.37
C LEU A 215 24.49 12.13 -19.78
N GLN A 216 24.63 13.16 -20.62
CA GLN A 216 24.40 14.55 -20.24
C GLN A 216 23.03 15.02 -20.75
N VAL A 217 22.19 15.52 -19.85
CA VAL A 217 20.87 16.08 -20.18
C VAL A 217 20.88 17.57 -19.91
N GLU A 218 20.67 18.36 -20.96
CA GLU A 218 20.51 19.81 -20.86
C GLU A 218 19.09 20.18 -20.42
N ASN A 219 18.99 21.19 -19.56
CA ASN A 219 17.74 21.70 -18.97
C ASN A 219 16.80 20.57 -18.50
N PRO A 220 17.27 19.70 -17.59
CA PRO A 220 16.50 18.52 -17.19
C PRO A 220 15.21 18.92 -16.48
N ARG A 221 14.10 18.25 -16.80
CA ARG A 221 12.89 18.26 -15.98
C ARG A 221 13.01 17.14 -14.95
N VAL A 222 13.18 17.53 -13.69
CA VAL A 222 13.56 16.61 -12.62
C VAL A 222 12.34 16.01 -11.94
N TRP A 223 12.44 14.72 -11.60
CA TRP A 223 11.40 14.02 -10.88
C TRP A 223 11.34 14.49 -9.42
N ASN A 224 10.14 14.78 -8.93
CA ASN A 224 9.81 14.92 -7.52
C ASN A 224 8.32 14.60 -7.32
N ALA A 225 7.84 14.60 -6.07
CA ALA A 225 6.46 14.23 -5.78
C ALA A 225 5.42 15.18 -6.41
N ASP A 226 5.76 16.44 -6.72
CA ASP A 226 4.81 17.40 -7.30
C ASP A 226 4.96 17.51 -8.83
N ASP A 227 6.13 17.18 -9.37
CA ASP A 227 6.40 17.05 -10.80
C ASP A 227 7.09 15.70 -11.11
N PRO A 228 6.31 14.61 -11.25
CA PRO A 228 6.84 13.26 -11.44
C PRO A 228 7.23 12.99 -12.90
N PHE A 229 8.02 13.88 -13.51
CA PHE A 229 8.45 13.72 -14.89
C PHE A 229 9.38 12.50 -15.06
N ARG A 230 9.11 11.69 -16.09
CA ARG A 230 9.88 10.49 -16.41
C ARG A 230 10.35 10.51 -17.85
N TYR A 231 11.61 10.16 -18.06
CA TYR A 231 12.23 9.93 -19.36
C TYR A 231 12.11 8.46 -19.74
N GLU A 232 12.20 8.13 -21.02
CA GLU A 232 12.33 6.75 -21.49
C GLU A 232 13.81 6.47 -21.79
N LEU A 233 14.40 5.52 -21.07
CA LEU A 233 15.75 5.02 -21.35
C LEU A 233 15.63 3.70 -22.13
N GLU A 234 16.21 3.68 -23.32
CA GLU A 234 16.43 2.49 -24.15
C GLU A 234 17.92 2.17 -24.18
N VAL A 235 18.27 0.91 -23.91
CA VAL A 235 19.62 0.37 -24.09
C VAL A 235 19.55 -0.79 -25.08
N THR A 236 20.25 -0.67 -26.20
CA THR A 236 20.28 -1.68 -27.26
C THR A 236 21.66 -2.32 -27.31
N ALA A 237 21.73 -3.63 -27.05
CA ALA A 237 22.96 -4.40 -27.20
C ALA A 237 23.08 -4.92 -28.64
N THR A 238 24.24 -4.72 -29.27
CA THR A 238 24.52 -5.19 -30.63
C THR A 238 25.88 -5.87 -30.73
N ALA A 239 26.01 -6.85 -31.63
CA ALA A 239 27.28 -7.43 -32.04
C ALA A 239 27.31 -7.63 -33.55
N SER A 240 28.39 -7.20 -34.22
CA SER A 240 28.56 -7.30 -35.68
C SER A 240 27.33 -6.82 -36.49
N GLY A 241 26.68 -5.73 -36.05
CA GLY A 241 25.49 -5.16 -36.69
C GLY A 241 24.17 -5.89 -36.42
N THR A 242 24.16 -6.91 -35.57
CA THR A 242 22.97 -7.65 -35.14
C THR A 242 22.56 -7.22 -33.74
N VAL A 243 21.27 -6.94 -33.52
CA VAL A 243 20.73 -6.65 -32.19
C VAL A 243 20.64 -7.95 -31.40
N LEU A 244 21.22 -7.95 -30.20
CA LEU A 244 21.22 -9.08 -29.27
C LEU A 244 20.03 -9.03 -28.33
N ASP A 245 19.77 -7.86 -27.73
CA ASP A 245 18.64 -7.61 -26.83
C ASP A 245 18.40 -6.11 -26.67
N VAL A 246 17.24 -5.72 -26.14
CA VAL A 246 16.87 -4.33 -25.86
C VAL A 246 16.22 -4.20 -24.48
N TRP A 247 16.77 -3.33 -23.65
CA TRP A 247 16.17 -2.95 -22.37
C TRP A 247 15.50 -1.59 -22.48
N ARG A 248 14.27 -1.46 -21.96
CA ARG A 248 13.52 -0.19 -21.93
C ARG A 248 12.90 0.04 -20.57
N ARG A 249 12.96 1.27 -20.06
CA ARG A 249 12.22 1.67 -18.86
C ARG A 249 11.99 3.17 -18.79
N LYS A 250 10.88 3.57 -18.18
CA LYS A 250 10.70 4.94 -17.70
C LYS A 250 11.54 5.18 -16.44
N ILE A 251 12.27 6.30 -16.39
CA ILE A 251 13.14 6.69 -15.27
C ILE A 251 12.92 8.15 -14.89
N GLY A 252 12.93 8.46 -13.59
CA GLY A 252 12.92 9.83 -13.09
C GLY A 252 14.34 10.31 -12.76
N LEU A 253 14.71 11.51 -13.22
CA LEU A 253 16.00 12.10 -12.87
C LEU A 253 15.86 12.90 -11.59
N ARG A 254 16.56 12.50 -10.53
CA ARG A 254 16.56 13.19 -9.23
C ARG A 254 17.82 12.91 -8.44
N THR A 255 18.14 13.78 -7.49
CA THR A 255 19.15 13.52 -6.45
C THR A 255 18.49 13.41 -5.07
N ILE A 256 19.07 12.58 -4.18
CA ILE A 256 18.75 12.55 -2.74
C ILE A 256 19.97 12.99 -1.96
N ALA A 257 19.76 13.80 -0.92
CA ALA A 257 20.72 14.03 0.13
C ALA A 257 20.03 13.95 1.50
N LEU A 258 20.77 13.51 2.51
CA LEU A 258 20.24 13.28 3.85
C LEU A 258 21.28 13.68 4.89
N ASP A 259 20.88 14.54 5.84
CA ASP A 259 21.66 14.79 7.06
C ASP A 259 20.76 15.39 8.15
N ALA A 260 21.20 15.32 9.40
CA ALA A 260 20.42 15.82 10.55
C ALA A 260 20.28 17.35 10.62
N ARG A 261 21.09 18.13 9.87
CA ARG A 261 21.04 19.61 9.89
C ARG A 261 20.04 20.16 8.90
N GLN A 262 19.96 19.60 7.68
CA GLN A 262 19.04 20.09 6.65
C GLN A 262 17.93 19.07 6.29
N GLY A 263 17.92 17.90 6.93
CA GLY A 263 16.92 16.85 6.74
C GLY A 263 17.06 16.13 5.39
N LEU A 264 15.98 15.49 4.96
CA LEU A 264 15.86 14.92 3.62
C LEU A 264 15.78 16.02 2.58
N ARG A 265 16.58 15.91 1.52
CA ARG A 265 16.53 16.80 0.37
C ARG A 265 16.39 16.00 -0.91
N VAL A 266 15.46 16.42 -1.77
CA VAL A 266 15.30 15.92 -3.14
C VAL A 266 15.59 17.09 -4.08
N ASN A 267 16.49 16.89 -5.03
CA ASN A 267 16.94 17.94 -5.96
C ASN A 267 17.44 19.20 -5.24
N GLY A 268 18.15 19.00 -4.12
CA GLY A 268 18.67 20.07 -3.26
C GLY A 268 17.64 20.80 -2.41
N ARG A 269 16.34 20.48 -2.52
CA ARG A 269 15.26 21.11 -1.76
C ARG A 269 14.84 20.24 -0.59
N ARG A 270 14.67 20.83 0.60
CA ARG A 270 14.17 20.12 1.79
C ARG A 270 12.77 19.57 1.51
N VAL A 271 12.57 18.30 1.81
CA VAL A 271 11.29 17.59 1.70
C VAL A 271 10.88 17.13 3.10
N LEU A 272 9.59 17.28 3.41
CA LEU A 272 8.96 16.70 4.59
C LEU A 272 8.01 15.60 4.12
N LEU A 273 8.11 14.41 4.72
CA LEU A 273 7.25 13.28 4.33
C LEU A 273 5.94 13.33 5.13
N ALA A 274 4.85 13.67 4.46
CA ALA A 274 3.48 13.47 4.92
C ALA A 274 3.06 12.07 4.46
N GLY A 275 3.32 11.09 5.32
CA GLY A 275 3.38 9.68 4.99
C GLY A 275 2.17 8.86 5.43
N ALA A 276 1.87 7.82 4.67
CA ALA A 276 0.90 6.77 5.02
C ALA A 276 1.59 5.41 5.15
N CYS A 277 1.38 4.69 6.25
CA CYS A 277 1.58 3.24 6.24
C CYS A 277 0.43 2.57 5.47
N ILE A 278 0.76 1.62 4.61
CA ILE A 278 -0.22 0.81 3.86
C ILE A 278 0.18 -0.67 3.88
N HIS A 279 -0.81 -1.55 3.96
CA HIS A 279 -0.67 -2.98 3.68
C HIS A 279 -0.89 -3.28 2.20
N HIS A 280 -0.59 -4.51 1.75
CA HIS A 280 -0.64 -4.88 0.33
C HIS A 280 -2.04 -5.26 -0.17
N ASP A 281 -2.97 -5.64 0.70
CA ASP A 281 -4.31 -6.03 0.27
C ASP A 281 -5.06 -4.86 -0.38
N ASN A 282 -5.87 -5.16 -1.40
CA ASN A 282 -6.76 -4.24 -2.12
C ASN A 282 -8.21 -4.36 -1.63
N GLY A 283 -8.39 -4.63 -0.33
CA GLY A 283 -9.68 -4.69 0.34
C GLY A 283 -10.59 -5.77 -0.23
N LEU A 284 -11.60 -5.37 -1.00
CA LEU A 284 -12.58 -6.28 -1.61
C LEU A 284 -11.95 -7.30 -2.56
N LEU A 285 -10.75 -7.01 -3.08
CA LEU A 285 -9.99 -7.88 -3.98
C LEU A 285 -9.00 -8.81 -3.25
N GLY A 286 -8.92 -8.74 -1.92
CA GLY A 286 -7.90 -9.45 -1.15
C GLY A 286 -6.49 -9.01 -1.58
N ALA A 287 -5.55 -9.94 -1.65
CA ALA A 287 -4.17 -9.67 -2.04
C ALA A 287 -3.99 -9.50 -3.56
N ALA A 288 -4.97 -9.89 -4.38
CA ALA A 288 -4.86 -9.85 -5.84
C ALA A 288 -4.46 -8.44 -6.32
N THR A 289 -3.26 -8.32 -6.87
CA THR A 289 -2.62 -7.03 -7.15
C THR A 289 -2.94 -6.60 -8.57
N HIS A 290 -3.90 -5.69 -8.71
CA HIS A 290 -4.28 -5.11 -9.99
C HIS A 290 -3.71 -3.70 -10.14
N ARG A 291 -3.07 -3.43 -11.29
CA ARG A 291 -2.56 -2.10 -11.63
C ARG A 291 -3.57 -0.98 -11.37
N ALA A 292 -4.80 -1.12 -11.87
CA ALA A 292 -5.83 -0.08 -11.71
C ALA A 292 -6.19 0.18 -10.23
N ALA A 293 -6.17 -0.85 -9.38
CA ALA A 293 -6.43 -0.69 -7.95
C ALA A 293 -5.30 0.05 -7.23
N GLU A 294 -4.03 -0.28 -7.53
CA GLU A 294 -2.88 0.41 -6.98
C GLU A 294 -2.81 1.89 -7.44
N PHE A 295 -3.08 2.14 -8.72
CA PHE A 295 -3.18 3.49 -9.26
C PHE A 295 -4.30 4.30 -8.59
N ARG A 296 -5.48 3.70 -8.41
CA ARG A 296 -6.59 4.34 -7.70
C ARG A 296 -6.20 4.70 -6.27
N ARG A 297 -5.57 3.78 -5.53
CA ARG A 297 -5.13 4.02 -4.15
C ARG A 297 -4.15 5.19 -4.05
N ILE A 298 -3.08 5.18 -4.85
CA ILE A 298 -2.06 6.24 -4.81
C ILE A 298 -2.64 7.58 -5.24
N ARG A 299 -3.51 7.60 -6.26
CA ARG A 299 -4.19 8.81 -6.69
C ARG A 299 -5.00 9.42 -5.55
N LEU A 300 -5.82 8.63 -4.86
CA LEU A 300 -6.65 9.09 -3.76
C LEU A 300 -5.82 9.58 -2.56
N LEU A 301 -4.74 8.87 -2.21
CA LEU A 301 -3.81 9.31 -1.18
C LEU A 301 -3.13 10.64 -1.57
N LYS A 302 -2.69 10.78 -2.82
CA LYS A 302 -2.04 12.00 -3.32
C LYS A 302 -2.99 13.19 -3.31
N GLU A 303 -4.21 13.01 -3.82
CA GLU A 303 -5.29 14.02 -3.80
C GLU A 303 -5.63 14.45 -2.37
N ALA A 304 -5.52 13.55 -1.39
CA ALA A 304 -5.74 13.86 0.02
C ALA A 304 -4.60 14.66 0.68
N GLY A 305 -3.45 14.81 0.03
CA GLY A 305 -2.29 15.56 0.53
C GLY A 305 -1.14 14.70 1.06
N PHE A 306 -1.22 13.38 0.95
CA PHE A 306 -0.05 12.52 1.20
C PHE A 306 0.99 12.73 0.10
N ASN A 307 2.27 12.72 0.47
CA ASN A 307 3.38 12.74 -0.49
C ASN A 307 4.36 11.58 -0.32
N ALA A 308 4.12 10.70 0.66
CA ALA A 308 4.90 9.50 0.86
C ALA A 308 4.05 8.29 1.31
N ILE A 309 4.52 7.08 0.99
CA ILE A 309 4.02 5.82 1.56
C ILE A 309 5.17 4.98 2.14
N ARG A 310 4.86 4.23 3.19
CA ARG A 310 5.73 3.18 3.74
C ARG A 310 5.02 1.85 3.55
N SER A 311 5.72 0.90 2.95
CA SER A 311 5.24 -0.47 2.85
C SER A 311 5.29 -1.14 4.21
N ALA A 312 4.12 -1.46 4.77
CA ALA A 312 4.02 -2.10 6.06
C ALA A 312 3.55 -3.56 5.88
N HIS A 313 4.40 -4.59 5.99
CA HIS A 313 5.85 -4.57 6.27
C HIS A 313 6.58 -5.55 5.33
N ASN A 314 6.46 -5.33 4.02
CA ASN A 314 6.94 -6.25 3.00
C ASN A 314 7.28 -5.56 1.67
N PRO A 315 8.06 -6.18 0.77
CA PRO A 315 8.34 -5.62 -0.55
C PRO A 315 7.06 -5.26 -1.34
N LEU A 316 7.02 -4.05 -1.91
CA LEU A 316 5.91 -3.59 -2.75
C LEU A 316 5.84 -4.29 -4.11
N SER A 317 4.64 -4.33 -4.71
CA SER A 317 4.47 -4.79 -6.08
C SER A 317 5.05 -3.80 -7.09
N ARG A 318 5.35 -4.27 -8.30
CA ARG A 318 5.77 -3.38 -9.40
C ARG A 318 4.67 -2.41 -9.80
N ASP A 319 3.42 -2.83 -9.80
CA ASP A 319 2.28 -1.96 -10.13
C ASP A 319 2.10 -0.81 -9.15
N LEU A 320 2.32 -1.03 -7.85
CA LEU A 320 2.27 0.03 -6.84
C LEU A 320 3.47 0.98 -6.95
N LEU A 321 4.65 0.47 -7.28
CA LEU A 321 5.82 1.32 -7.57
C LEU A 321 5.62 2.15 -8.83
N ASP A 322 5.06 1.58 -9.88
CA ASP A 322 4.68 2.30 -11.10
C ASP A 322 3.68 3.42 -10.80
N ALA A 323 2.65 3.13 -9.99
CA ALA A 323 1.68 4.14 -9.55
C ALA A 323 2.36 5.28 -8.79
N CYS A 324 3.26 4.96 -7.85
CA CYS A 324 4.01 5.96 -7.08
C CYS A 324 4.94 6.81 -7.95
N ASP A 325 5.64 6.18 -8.90
CA ASP A 325 6.58 6.86 -9.79
C ASP A 325 5.86 7.75 -10.81
N GLU A 326 4.67 7.33 -11.27
CA GLU A 326 3.83 8.06 -12.21
C GLU A 326 3.08 9.24 -11.57
N LEU A 327 2.52 9.04 -10.37
CA LEU A 327 1.68 10.04 -9.70
C LEU A 327 2.45 10.94 -8.74
N GLY A 328 3.73 10.64 -8.48
CA GLY A 328 4.58 11.45 -7.60
C GLY A 328 4.33 11.18 -6.11
N MET A 329 4.71 9.98 -5.67
CA MET A 329 4.65 9.55 -4.27
C MET A 329 6.02 9.02 -3.84
N TYR A 330 6.59 9.54 -2.76
CA TYR A 330 7.84 9.00 -2.21
C TYR A 330 7.60 7.66 -1.51
N VAL A 331 8.54 6.73 -1.61
CA VAL A 331 8.37 5.36 -1.12
C VAL A 331 9.49 4.99 -0.16
N VAL A 332 9.09 4.44 0.99
CA VAL A 332 9.92 3.60 1.86
C VAL A 332 9.47 2.15 1.62
N ASP A 333 10.26 1.37 0.86
CA ASP A 333 9.97 -0.06 0.64
C ASP A 333 10.71 -0.89 1.69
N GLU A 334 10.05 -1.90 2.26
CA GLU A 334 10.48 -2.54 3.51
C GLU A 334 10.71 -4.04 3.34
N LEU A 335 11.82 -4.54 3.90
CA LEU A 335 12.27 -5.92 3.72
C LEU A 335 11.38 -6.93 4.45
N ALA A 336 11.10 -6.71 5.74
CA ALA A 336 10.46 -7.71 6.58
C ALA A 336 9.85 -7.16 7.88
N ASP A 337 8.86 -7.88 8.41
CA ASP A 337 8.27 -7.64 9.74
C ASP A 337 9.00 -8.38 10.87
N TYR A 338 9.79 -9.41 10.57
CA TYR A 338 10.48 -10.24 11.55
C TYR A 338 11.95 -10.44 11.15
N TRP A 339 12.80 -10.72 12.14
CA TRP A 339 14.13 -11.28 11.90
C TRP A 339 14.17 -12.72 12.39
N PHE A 340 14.80 -13.01 13.53
CA PHE A 340 15.02 -14.38 14.01
C PHE A 340 14.21 -14.71 15.28
N VAL A 341 13.37 -13.78 15.74
CA VAL A 341 12.34 -14.00 16.75
C VAL A 341 10.97 -13.93 16.09
N ARG A 342 10.17 -14.96 16.33
CA ARG A 342 8.80 -15.07 15.83
C ARG A 342 7.88 -14.00 16.46
N LYS A 343 7.02 -13.41 15.62
CA LYS A 343 5.87 -12.57 15.98
C LYS A 343 4.55 -13.35 15.89
N THR A 344 4.44 -14.29 14.96
CA THR A 344 3.29 -15.21 14.84
C THR A 344 3.76 -16.65 14.98
N ARG A 345 2.81 -17.61 14.99
CA ARG A 345 3.15 -19.02 15.21
C ARG A 345 3.95 -19.61 14.05
N TYR A 346 3.61 -19.22 12.82
CA TYR A 346 4.14 -19.79 11.58
C TYR A 346 4.77 -18.74 10.65
N ASP A 347 5.20 -17.58 11.18
CA ASP A 347 6.06 -16.69 10.39
C ASP A 347 7.39 -17.38 10.04
N HIS A 348 8.16 -16.73 9.17
CA HIS A 348 9.38 -17.31 8.61
C HIS A 348 10.64 -16.84 9.33
N SER A 349 10.55 -16.48 10.62
CA SER A 349 11.70 -16.04 11.40
C SER A 349 12.77 -17.11 11.58
N ASP A 350 12.39 -18.39 11.57
CA ASP A 350 13.27 -19.55 11.69
C ASP A 350 14.31 -19.65 10.55
N ARG A 351 13.95 -19.14 9.37
CA ARG A 351 14.78 -19.18 8.15
C ARG A 351 15.30 -17.82 7.70
N PHE A 352 14.95 -16.74 8.40
CA PHE A 352 15.31 -15.38 7.98
C PHE A 352 16.82 -15.20 7.77
N ARG A 353 17.64 -15.78 8.66
CA ARG A 353 19.12 -15.72 8.55
C ARG A 353 19.66 -16.27 7.22
N ASP A 354 18.94 -17.23 6.63
CA ASP A 354 19.32 -17.88 5.38
C ASP A 354 18.74 -17.16 4.15
N THR A 355 17.58 -16.51 4.28
CA THR A 355 16.86 -15.94 3.13
C THR A 355 17.07 -14.44 2.95
N TRP A 356 17.32 -13.68 4.02
CA TRP A 356 17.21 -12.21 3.99
C TRP A 356 18.09 -11.54 2.93
N ARG A 357 19.28 -12.08 2.64
CA ARG A 357 20.19 -11.51 1.63
C ARG A 357 19.59 -11.60 0.24
N ASN A 358 19.02 -12.75 -0.11
CA ASN A 358 18.35 -12.95 -1.38
C ASN A 358 17.07 -12.11 -1.48
N ASP A 359 16.33 -11.97 -0.37
CA ASP A 359 15.14 -11.12 -0.30
C ASP A 359 15.50 -9.63 -0.45
N ALA A 360 16.59 -9.17 0.17
CA ALA A 360 17.12 -7.83 0.02
C ALA A 360 17.61 -7.56 -1.41
N ASP A 361 18.36 -8.49 -2.01
CA ASP A 361 18.80 -8.39 -3.40
C ASP A 361 17.61 -8.29 -4.34
N ALA A 362 16.56 -9.09 -4.10
CA ALA A 362 15.34 -9.07 -4.87
C ALA A 362 14.58 -7.74 -4.77
N LEU A 363 14.43 -7.21 -3.54
CA LEU A 363 13.83 -5.90 -3.30
C LEU A 363 14.62 -4.80 -4.00
N ILE A 364 15.95 -4.75 -3.84
CA ILE A 364 16.78 -3.68 -4.41
C ILE A 364 16.83 -3.77 -5.94
N ALA A 365 16.86 -4.97 -6.53
CA ALA A 365 16.82 -5.16 -7.98
C ALA A 365 15.51 -4.67 -8.60
N LYS A 366 14.37 -4.92 -7.94
CA LYS A 366 13.06 -4.37 -8.33
C LYS A 366 13.04 -2.84 -8.27
N ASP A 367 13.65 -2.27 -7.23
CA ASP A 367 13.42 -0.89 -6.80
C ASP A 367 14.38 0.15 -7.36
N ARG A 368 15.65 -0.21 -7.58
CA ARG A 368 16.75 0.77 -7.73
C ARG A 368 16.56 1.79 -8.87
N ASN A 369 15.79 1.43 -9.89
CA ASN A 369 15.52 2.30 -11.05
C ASN A 369 14.20 3.09 -10.94
N TYR A 370 13.43 2.93 -9.87
CA TYR A 370 12.29 3.79 -9.56
C TYR A 370 12.75 5.06 -8.83
N ALA A 371 12.30 6.23 -9.32
CA ALA A 371 12.61 7.49 -8.67
C ALA A 371 11.78 7.68 -7.39
N CYS A 372 10.58 7.10 -7.33
CA CYS A 372 9.73 7.11 -6.14
C CYS A 372 10.39 6.52 -4.90
N VAL A 373 11.19 5.45 -5.01
CA VAL A 373 11.85 4.81 -3.87
C VAL A 373 12.95 5.72 -3.34
N VAL A 374 12.77 6.25 -2.12
CA VAL A 374 13.73 7.17 -1.47
C VAL A 374 14.51 6.53 -0.34
N MET A 375 13.98 5.45 0.25
CA MET A 375 14.54 4.76 1.40
C MET A 375 14.21 3.28 1.35
N TYR A 376 15.05 2.48 2.01
CA TYR A 376 14.79 1.07 2.27
C TYR A 376 14.59 0.82 3.76
N GLY A 377 13.51 0.12 4.12
CA GLY A 377 13.24 -0.33 5.48
C GLY A 377 13.89 -1.69 5.75
N SER A 378 14.77 -1.77 6.75
CA SER A 378 15.46 -3.04 7.09
C SER A 378 14.64 -3.97 7.97
N GLY A 379 13.62 -3.45 8.65
CA GLY A 379 12.80 -4.21 9.58
C GLY A 379 11.87 -3.33 10.41
N ASN A 380 10.75 -3.91 10.84
CA ASN A 380 9.72 -3.25 11.62
C ASN A 380 9.54 -3.86 13.02
N GLU A 381 9.52 -3.04 14.06
CA GLU A 381 9.21 -3.45 15.45
C GLU A 381 9.95 -4.72 15.89
N ILE A 382 11.22 -4.83 15.50
CA ILE A 382 12.04 -6.00 15.71
C ILE A 382 12.52 -6.04 17.17
N PRO A 383 12.00 -6.94 18.04
CA PRO A 383 12.37 -6.97 19.46
C PRO A 383 13.88 -7.21 19.68
N GLU A 384 14.52 -7.90 18.75
CA GLU A 384 15.95 -8.24 18.78
C GLU A 384 16.86 -7.02 18.72
N THR A 385 16.36 -5.86 18.26
CA THR A 385 17.12 -4.61 18.21
C THR A 385 17.57 -4.10 19.58
N ALA A 386 17.01 -4.65 20.66
CA ALA A 386 17.46 -4.42 22.03
C ALA A 386 18.58 -5.39 22.50
N THR A 387 19.07 -6.29 21.63
CA THR A 387 20.09 -7.29 21.94
C THR A 387 21.35 -7.09 21.08
N PRO A 388 22.55 -7.52 21.55
CA PRO A 388 23.76 -7.45 20.74
C PRO A 388 23.64 -8.17 19.38
N ALA A 389 22.97 -9.33 19.34
CA ALA A 389 22.79 -10.10 18.11
C ALA A 389 21.89 -9.40 17.09
N GLY A 390 20.83 -8.71 17.54
CA GLY A 390 20.00 -7.91 16.64
C GLY A 390 20.69 -6.62 16.19
N VAL A 391 21.48 -5.96 17.06
CA VAL A 391 22.31 -4.82 16.64
C VAL A 391 23.31 -5.24 15.55
N GLU A 392 23.95 -6.41 15.69
CA GLU A 392 24.86 -6.93 14.67
C GLU A 392 24.13 -7.21 13.36
N LEU A 393 23.00 -7.93 13.41
CA LEU A 393 22.22 -8.22 12.21
C LEU A 393 21.72 -6.94 11.53
N SER A 394 21.34 -5.92 12.29
CA SER A 394 20.98 -4.61 11.72
C SER A 394 22.13 -3.96 10.95
N ARG A 395 23.37 -4.09 11.45
CA ARG A 395 24.56 -3.62 10.76
C ARG A 395 24.81 -4.41 9.49
N GLU A 396 24.78 -5.75 9.56
CA GLU A 396 24.95 -6.61 8.38
C GLU A 396 23.93 -6.29 7.28
N ILE A 397 22.66 -6.09 7.64
CA ILE A 397 21.62 -5.71 6.69
C ILE A 397 21.94 -4.35 6.10
N THR A 398 22.22 -3.33 6.91
CA THR A 398 22.48 -1.96 6.40
C THR A 398 23.70 -1.93 5.48
N GLU A 399 24.79 -2.58 5.86
CA GLU A 399 26.01 -2.68 5.04
C GLU A 399 25.75 -3.41 3.71
N HIS A 400 24.92 -4.46 3.71
CA HIS A 400 24.52 -5.15 2.49
C HIS A 400 23.68 -4.25 1.58
N PHE A 401 22.70 -3.51 2.13
CA PHE A 401 21.93 -2.54 1.37
C PHE A 401 22.82 -1.48 0.71
N HIS A 402 23.78 -0.91 1.44
CA HIS A 402 24.74 0.06 0.88
C HIS A 402 25.67 -0.56 -0.16
N PHE A 403 26.04 -1.82 0.00
CA PHE A 403 26.87 -2.55 -0.98
C PHE A 403 26.13 -2.73 -2.31
N VAL A 404 24.85 -3.09 -2.27
CA VAL A 404 24.04 -3.37 -3.47
C VAL A 404 23.48 -2.08 -4.10
N ASP A 405 23.02 -1.12 -3.28
CA ASP A 405 22.60 0.21 -3.73
C ASP A 405 23.08 1.32 -2.78
N PRO A 406 24.20 1.99 -3.08
CA PRO A 406 24.74 3.06 -2.23
C PRO A 406 23.98 4.39 -2.37
N THR A 407 22.92 4.45 -3.17
CA THR A 407 22.24 5.72 -3.51
C THR A 407 21.04 6.06 -2.62
N ARG A 408 20.65 5.13 -1.74
CA ARG A 408 19.46 5.27 -0.90
C ARG A 408 19.79 5.00 0.57
N PRO A 409 19.28 5.84 1.49
CA PRO A 409 19.41 5.59 2.92
C PRO A 409 18.56 4.41 3.39
N VAL A 410 19.04 3.74 4.44
CA VAL A 410 18.36 2.65 5.14
C VAL A 410 17.69 3.18 6.41
N VAL A 411 16.43 2.81 6.61
CA VAL A 411 15.65 3.10 7.83
C VAL A 411 15.42 1.83 8.63
N LEU A 412 15.61 1.92 9.95
CA LEU A 412 15.22 0.87 10.89
C LEU A 412 14.07 1.39 11.77
N ALA A 413 12.90 0.75 11.69
CA ALA A 413 11.72 1.13 12.45
C ALA A 413 11.66 0.38 13.79
N ILE A 414 11.86 1.12 14.89
CA ILE A 414 11.84 0.57 16.25
C ILE A 414 10.63 1.07 17.02
N ASN A 415 9.89 0.14 17.61
CA ASN A 415 8.93 0.44 18.67
C ASN A 415 9.66 0.59 20.01
N LEU A 416 9.78 1.84 20.46
CA LEU A 416 10.51 2.16 21.69
C LEU A 416 9.87 1.58 22.95
N PHE A 417 8.56 1.33 22.93
CA PHE A 417 7.88 0.65 24.03
C PHE A 417 8.29 -0.83 24.07
N LEU A 418 8.25 -1.54 22.93
CA LEU A 418 8.65 -2.96 22.88
C LEU A 418 10.12 -3.16 23.27
N ASN A 419 11.04 -2.34 22.76
CA ASN A 419 12.45 -2.42 23.16
C ASN A 419 12.66 -2.12 24.65
N ALA A 420 11.89 -1.21 25.23
CA ALA A 420 11.94 -0.97 26.66
C ALA A 420 11.46 -2.20 27.45
N MET A 421 10.41 -2.88 26.98
CA MET A 421 9.90 -4.11 27.60
C MET A 421 10.89 -5.27 27.49
N VAL A 422 11.58 -5.42 26.35
CA VAL A 422 12.70 -6.38 26.20
C VAL A 422 13.81 -6.07 27.21
N ALA A 423 14.25 -4.81 27.30
CA ALA A 423 15.27 -4.39 28.25
C ALA A 423 14.88 -4.57 29.73
N LEU A 424 13.58 -4.75 30.00
CA LEU A 424 13.00 -5.02 31.32
C LEU A 424 12.68 -6.51 31.55
N ASN A 425 13.03 -7.42 30.63
CA ASN A 425 12.65 -8.84 30.64
C ASN A 425 11.13 -9.07 30.74
N ALA A 426 10.35 -8.21 30.08
CA ALA A 426 8.89 -8.24 30.09
C ALA A 426 8.28 -8.17 28.67
N SER A 427 9.08 -8.52 27.65
CA SER A 427 8.62 -8.56 26.25
C SER A 427 7.44 -9.52 26.08
N PRO A 428 6.42 -9.15 25.29
CA PRO A 428 5.35 -10.09 24.91
C PRO A 428 5.85 -11.19 23.96
N TYR A 429 7.02 -11.01 23.34
CA TYR A 429 7.69 -11.99 22.48
C TYR A 429 8.81 -12.71 23.25
N THR A 430 8.86 -14.04 23.12
CA THR A 430 9.90 -14.88 23.73
C THR A 430 11.18 -14.88 22.91
N LEU A 431 12.28 -14.39 23.50
CA LEU A 431 13.57 -14.26 22.82
C LEU A 431 14.33 -15.59 22.64
N SER A 432 13.87 -16.68 23.25
CA SER A 432 14.48 -18.02 23.18
C SER A 432 14.09 -18.83 21.93
N GLY A 433 13.22 -18.30 21.07
CA GLY A 433 12.80 -18.94 19.81
C GLY A 433 11.88 -20.15 19.94
N ASP A 434 11.72 -20.69 21.16
CA ASP A 434 10.93 -21.88 21.53
C ASP A 434 9.57 -21.57 22.20
N GLY A 435 9.20 -20.29 22.32
CA GLY A 435 8.10 -19.88 23.19
C GLY A 435 6.68 -19.98 22.62
N SER A 436 5.74 -20.15 23.56
CA SER A 436 4.28 -20.14 23.40
C SER A 436 3.71 -18.78 22.99
N GLU A 437 2.42 -18.76 22.63
CA GLU A 437 1.63 -17.57 22.22
C GLU A 437 1.90 -16.31 23.08
N PRO A 438 1.84 -15.10 22.47
CA PRO A 438 2.05 -13.84 23.18
C PRO A 438 1.12 -13.68 24.40
N ALA A 439 1.70 -13.36 25.56
CA ALA A 439 1.03 -13.38 26.87
C ALA A 439 -0.09 -12.34 27.11
N MET A 440 -0.50 -11.56 26.10
CA MET A 440 -1.41 -10.40 26.25
C MET A 440 -2.90 -10.73 26.03
N ALA A 441 -3.25 -11.99 25.77
CA ALA A 441 -4.63 -12.39 25.57
C ALA A 441 -5.33 -12.79 26.90
N GLY A 442 -6.25 -11.92 27.39
CA GLY A 442 -7.42 -12.42 28.13
C GLY A 442 -7.72 -11.93 29.55
N SER A 443 -6.97 -11.00 30.16
CA SER A 443 -7.25 -10.57 31.54
C SER A 443 -8.09 -9.27 31.66
N THR A 444 -8.76 -9.07 32.79
CA THR A 444 -9.49 -7.82 33.11
C THR A 444 -8.55 -6.60 33.11
N GLU A 445 -7.26 -6.82 33.34
CA GLU A 445 -6.19 -5.81 33.29
C GLU A 445 -5.87 -5.37 31.85
N ALA A 446 -6.00 -6.26 30.86
CA ALA A 446 -5.81 -5.94 29.44
C ALA A 446 -6.82 -4.89 28.93
N ASN A 447 -8.06 -4.89 29.44
CA ASN A 447 -9.11 -3.93 29.05
C ASN A 447 -8.81 -2.48 29.52
N VAL A 448 -8.21 -2.34 30.70
CA VAL A 448 -7.76 -1.02 31.22
C VAL A 448 -6.51 -0.57 30.49
N MET A 449 -5.62 -1.52 30.17
CA MET A 449 -4.41 -1.26 29.40
C MET A 449 -4.71 -0.75 28.00
N ILE A 450 -5.69 -1.31 27.27
CA ILE A 450 -6.06 -0.88 25.90
C ILE A 450 -6.48 0.60 25.84
N ASN A 451 -7.36 1.06 26.74
CA ASN A 451 -7.80 2.47 26.75
C ASN A 451 -6.68 3.46 27.11
N HIS A 452 -5.58 2.97 27.72
CA HIS A 452 -4.45 3.78 28.15
C HIS A 452 -3.15 3.47 27.38
N ILE A 453 -3.17 2.55 26.41
CA ILE A 453 -1.95 2.03 25.78
C ILE A 453 -1.16 3.13 25.08
N GLY A 454 -1.83 4.06 24.38
CA GLY A 454 -1.17 5.22 23.77
C GLY A 454 -0.45 6.11 24.79
N ARG A 455 -1.07 6.33 25.96
CA ARG A 455 -0.43 7.09 27.06
C ARG A 455 0.74 6.31 27.65
N MET A 456 0.61 5.01 27.83
CA MET A 456 1.69 4.14 28.33
C MET A 456 2.87 4.11 27.37
N MET A 457 2.63 3.90 26.07
CA MET A 457 3.65 3.98 25.02
C MET A 457 4.40 5.31 25.09
N SER A 458 3.69 6.44 25.22
CA SER A 458 4.34 7.75 25.35
C SER A 458 5.18 7.92 26.62
N VAL A 459 4.82 7.30 27.74
CA VAL A 459 5.55 7.44 29.02
C VAL A 459 6.77 6.52 29.01
N ILE A 460 6.58 5.26 28.67
CA ILE A 460 7.63 4.23 28.71
C ILE A 460 8.72 4.52 27.67
N SER A 461 8.36 5.02 26.50
CA SER A 461 9.34 5.43 25.48
C SER A 461 10.29 6.54 25.96
N ARG A 462 9.95 7.30 27.02
CA ARG A 462 10.83 8.34 27.62
C ARG A 462 11.82 7.80 28.64
N LEU A 463 11.67 6.55 29.07
CA LEU A 463 12.53 5.97 30.09
C LEU A 463 13.96 5.77 29.56
N PRO A 464 14.99 5.88 30.42
CA PRO A 464 16.38 5.57 30.04
C PRO A 464 16.57 4.14 29.50
N GLN A 465 15.69 3.21 29.87
CA GLN A 465 15.65 1.83 29.37
C GLN A 465 15.32 1.78 27.87
N ALA A 466 14.33 2.56 27.42
CA ALA A 466 13.99 2.66 26.00
C ALA A 466 15.18 3.18 25.17
N ASP A 467 15.93 4.14 25.72
CA ASP A 467 17.16 4.63 25.11
C ASP A 467 18.26 3.57 25.05
N ARG A 468 18.56 2.91 26.18
CA ARG A 468 19.57 1.83 26.23
C ARG A 468 19.25 0.69 25.26
N GLY A 469 17.98 0.33 25.15
CA GLY A 469 17.53 -0.76 24.27
C GLY A 469 17.38 -0.38 22.79
N SER A 470 17.59 0.88 22.37
CA SER A 470 17.40 1.28 20.96
C SER A 470 18.58 2.04 20.37
N ARG A 471 19.40 2.73 21.19
CA ARG A 471 20.42 3.65 20.70
C ARG A 471 21.48 2.99 19.80
N ASP A 472 21.83 1.74 20.07
CA ASP A 472 22.91 1.03 19.37
C ASP A 472 22.41 0.49 18.02
N ALA A 473 21.17 -0.03 17.97
CA ALA A 473 20.51 -0.39 16.70
C ALA A 473 20.17 0.85 15.85
N PHE A 474 19.78 1.98 16.45
CA PHE A 474 19.64 3.22 15.68
C PHE A 474 20.95 3.76 15.13
N ALA A 475 22.10 3.35 15.67
CA ALA A 475 23.40 3.79 15.18
C ALA A 475 23.90 2.99 13.98
N THR A 476 23.24 1.87 13.63
CA THR A 476 23.60 1.03 12.48
C THR A 476 22.89 1.44 11.19
N ALA A 477 21.82 2.25 11.27
CA ALA A 477 21.03 2.72 10.13
C ALA A 477 21.22 4.23 9.86
N ASP A 478 20.95 4.67 8.62
CA ASP A 478 21.04 6.08 8.23
C ASP A 478 19.90 6.93 8.82
N VAL A 479 18.72 6.33 8.93
CA VAL A 479 17.51 6.95 9.49
C VAL A 479 16.99 6.10 10.64
N ALA A 480 16.82 6.72 11.79
CA ALA A 480 16.19 6.10 12.93
C ALA A 480 14.67 6.26 12.82
N GLY A 481 13.94 5.16 12.58
CA GLY A 481 12.49 5.10 12.54
C GLY A 481 11.88 4.91 13.93
N TYR A 482 11.02 5.82 14.35
CA TYR A 482 10.38 5.84 15.67
C TYR A 482 8.91 5.46 15.52
N ASN A 483 8.56 4.21 15.83
CA ASN A 483 7.17 3.80 15.97
C ASN A 483 6.62 4.32 17.30
N TYR A 484 5.55 5.10 17.25
CA TYR A 484 4.83 5.70 18.38
C TYR A 484 5.74 6.52 19.33
N GLY A 485 6.88 6.99 18.81
CA GLY A 485 7.97 7.59 19.57
C GLY A 485 7.99 9.13 19.58
N ILE A 486 6.90 9.81 19.20
CA ILE A 486 6.82 11.28 19.04
C ILE A 486 7.37 12.04 20.27
N ALA A 487 7.16 11.49 21.46
CA ALA A 487 7.66 12.07 22.71
C ALA A 487 9.18 12.21 22.80
N ARG A 488 9.94 11.49 21.96
CA ARG A 488 11.40 11.45 21.96
C ARG A 488 12.05 12.39 20.95
N TYR A 489 11.34 12.84 19.92
CA TYR A 489 11.91 13.62 18.81
C TYR A 489 12.79 14.77 19.28
N LYS A 490 12.25 15.64 20.14
CA LYS A 490 12.98 16.83 20.63
C LYS A 490 14.18 16.49 21.52
N VAL A 491 14.07 15.44 22.34
CA VAL A 491 15.14 15.04 23.25
C VAL A 491 16.26 14.36 22.49
N ASP A 492 15.90 13.43 21.59
CA ASP A 492 16.87 12.62 20.87
C ASP A 492 17.54 13.41 19.75
N ALA A 493 16.86 14.36 19.09
CA ALA A 493 17.50 15.28 18.15
C ALA A 493 18.60 16.14 18.81
N ARG A 494 18.47 16.45 20.11
CA ARG A 494 19.50 17.17 20.86
C ARG A 494 20.62 16.24 21.34
N ARG A 495 20.24 15.06 21.81
CA ARG A 495 21.18 14.07 22.39
C ARG A 495 22.05 13.42 21.31
N TYR A 496 21.50 13.22 20.13
CA TYR A 496 22.13 12.59 18.98
C TYR A 496 22.09 13.56 17.79
N PRO A 497 22.96 14.59 17.74
CA PRO A 497 22.87 15.68 16.77
C PRO A 497 23.11 15.26 15.31
N HIS A 498 23.60 14.04 15.08
CA HIS A 498 23.81 13.46 13.74
C HIS A 498 22.71 12.48 13.34
N ARG A 499 21.77 12.15 14.24
CA ARG A 499 20.69 11.22 13.96
C ARG A 499 19.60 11.90 13.15
N VAL A 500 19.25 11.30 12.01
CA VAL A 500 18.02 11.61 11.30
C VAL A 500 16.89 10.76 11.87
N ILE A 501 15.75 11.39 12.12
CA ILE A 501 14.57 10.80 12.78
C ILE A 501 13.43 10.78 11.78
N LEU A 502 12.76 9.63 11.69
CA LEU A 502 11.50 9.49 10.98
C LEU A 502 10.42 8.98 11.93
N GLY A 503 9.23 9.57 11.94
CA GLY A 503 8.06 8.90 12.50
C GLY A 503 7.64 7.79 11.57
N SER A 504 8.15 6.58 11.75
CA SER A 504 7.91 5.45 10.86
C SER A 504 6.53 4.82 11.05
N GLU A 505 5.94 4.99 12.24
CA GLU A 505 4.51 4.75 12.53
C GLU A 505 4.04 5.71 13.62
N THR A 506 2.92 6.38 13.39
CA THR A 506 2.28 7.26 14.38
C THR A 506 0.78 7.08 14.43
N LEU A 507 0.20 7.49 15.57
CA LEU A 507 -1.25 7.42 15.76
C LEU A 507 -1.93 8.51 14.92
N PRO A 508 -3.05 8.22 14.22
CA PRO A 508 -3.79 9.22 13.45
C PRO A 508 -4.21 10.45 14.29
N GLY A 509 -4.46 10.26 15.59
CA GLY A 509 -4.82 11.35 16.49
C GLY A 509 -3.66 12.29 16.87
N ASP A 510 -2.42 11.86 16.65
CA ASP A 510 -1.21 12.64 16.96
C ASP A 510 -0.64 13.38 15.73
N VAL A 511 -1.18 13.17 14.53
CA VAL A 511 -0.64 13.71 13.26
C VAL A 511 -0.38 15.22 13.32
N ALA A 512 -1.29 16.00 13.92
CA ALA A 512 -1.11 17.46 14.04
C ALA A 512 0.08 17.85 14.93
N LYS A 513 0.34 17.06 15.97
CA LYS A 513 1.47 17.27 16.87
C LYS A 513 2.77 16.77 16.23
N ALA A 514 2.73 15.62 15.56
CA ALA A 514 3.87 15.06 14.85
C ALA A 514 4.33 16.03 13.75
N TRP A 515 3.40 16.50 12.92
CA TRP A 515 3.70 17.40 11.81
C TRP A 515 4.34 18.72 12.24
N ARG A 516 3.88 19.30 13.35
CA ARG A 516 4.54 20.48 13.93
C ARG A 516 6.00 20.20 14.29
N LEU A 517 6.30 19.04 14.86
CA LEU A 517 7.69 18.67 15.20
C LEU A 517 8.53 18.39 13.96
N VAL A 518 7.95 17.83 12.90
CA VAL A 518 8.59 17.64 11.58
C VAL A 518 8.97 19.00 10.97
N GLN A 519 8.09 19.99 11.08
CA GLN A 519 8.36 21.36 10.63
C GLN A 519 9.46 22.03 11.46
N ASP A 520 9.38 21.92 12.79
CA ASP A 520 10.22 22.64 13.76
C ASP A 520 11.63 22.05 13.94
N ILE A 521 11.83 20.74 13.71
CA ILE A 521 13.08 20.03 14.01
C ILE A 521 13.71 19.53 12.70
N PRO A 522 14.83 20.11 12.22
CA PRO A 522 15.42 19.75 10.92
C PRO A 522 15.75 18.28 10.74
N SER A 523 16.19 17.60 11.80
CA SER A 523 16.51 16.17 11.77
C SER A 523 15.28 15.26 11.76
N VAL A 524 14.07 15.78 12.03
CA VAL A 524 12.82 15.02 11.92
C VAL A 524 12.26 15.24 10.52
N ILE A 525 12.35 14.22 9.67
CA ILE A 525 12.13 14.38 8.22
C ILE A 525 10.71 14.05 7.76
N GLY A 526 9.87 13.48 8.64
CA GLY A 526 8.53 13.07 8.25
C GLY A 526 7.80 12.27 9.32
N ASP A 527 6.56 11.93 8.98
CA ASP A 527 5.59 11.24 9.82
C ASP A 527 4.75 10.29 8.94
N PHE A 528 4.65 9.02 9.32
CA PHE A 528 3.87 7.98 8.65
C PHE A 528 2.76 7.51 9.57
N VAL A 529 1.50 7.84 9.23
CA VAL A 529 0.34 7.48 10.05
C VAL A 529 -0.03 6.01 9.88
N TRP A 530 -0.38 5.35 10.99
CA TRP A 530 -0.96 3.99 11.03
C TRP A 530 -2.49 4.07 11.10
N THR A 531 -3.23 3.91 10.01
CA THR A 531 -2.79 3.71 8.62
C THR A 531 -3.40 4.76 7.69
N GLY A 532 -2.77 4.97 6.53
CA GLY A 532 -3.36 5.82 5.49
C GLY A 532 -4.54 5.15 4.79
N TRP A 533 -4.53 3.82 4.68
CA TRP A 533 -5.56 3.01 4.04
C TRP A 533 -5.97 1.85 4.96
N GLU A 534 -7.27 1.60 5.08
CA GLU A 534 -7.81 0.47 5.83
C GLU A 534 -7.42 -0.87 5.20
N TYR A 535 -7.24 -1.90 6.01
CA TYR A 535 -6.74 -3.20 5.57
C TYR A 535 -7.48 -4.35 6.24
N LEU A 536 -7.36 -5.53 5.64
CA LEU A 536 -7.89 -6.78 6.19
C LEU A 536 -6.89 -7.40 7.17
N GLY A 537 -7.39 -8.10 8.19
CA GLY A 537 -6.57 -8.64 9.27
C GLY A 537 -6.44 -7.70 10.47
N GLU A 538 -5.62 -8.07 11.44
CA GLU A 538 -5.55 -7.45 12.78
C GLU A 538 -6.95 -7.10 13.32
N ALA A 539 -7.89 -8.02 13.13
CA ALA A 539 -9.31 -7.69 13.03
C ALA A 539 -9.81 -6.97 14.27
N GLY A 540 -10.17 -5.70 14.08
CA GLY A 540 -10.77 -4.83 15.07
C GLY A 540 -9.82 -4.25 16.13
N VAL A 541 -8.50 -4.24 15.89
CA VAL A 541 -7.48 -3.57 16.74
C VAL A 541 -7.83 -2.10 17.01
N ALA A 542 -8.40 -1.40 16.03
CA ALA A 542 -8.75 0.01 16.08
C ALA A 542 -10.26 0.28 16.04
N VAL A 543 -11.09 -0.74 15.79
CA VAL A 543 -12.54 -0.57 15.71
C VAL A 543 -13.15 -0.27 17.07
N TRP A 544 -13.88 0.85 17.14
CA TRP A 544 -14.64 1.21 18.33
C TRP A 544 -15.90 0.36 18.45
N VAL A 545 -16.04 -0.32 19.60
CA VAL A 545 -17.17 -1.22 19.85
C VAL A 545 -18.07 -0.71 20.97
N PRO A 546 -19.40 -0.85 20.86
CA PRO A 546 -20.32 -0.51 21.94
C PRO A 546 -20.01 -1.31 23.22
N GLY A 547 -20.15 -0.67 24.37
CA GLY A 547 -19.97 -1.30 25.68
C GLY A 547 -18.81 -0.72 26.46
N LYS A 548 -18.41 -1.45 27.52
CA LYS A 548 -17.35 -1.03 28.47
C LYS A 548 -16.11 -1.93 28.45
N LYS A 549 -16.17 -3.09 27.79
CA LYS A 549 -15.11 -4.10 27.77
C LYS A 549 -15.01 -4.75 26.39
N SER A 550 -13.79 -4.93 25.90
CA SER A 550 -13.48 -5.61 24.64
C SER A 550 -11.99 -5.92 24.57
N GLY A 551 -11.62 -7.05 23.96
CA GLY A 551 -10.23 -7.37 23.64
C GLY A 551 -9.65 -6.43 22.57
N LEU A 552 -8.33 -6.49 22.38
CA LEU A 552 -7.67 -5.71 21.33
C LEU A 552 -8.14 -6.21 19.95
N ALA A 553 -7.96 -7.50 19.66
CA ALA A 553 -8.60 -8.20 18.56
C ALA A 553 -10.10 -8.44 18.84
N LYS A 554 -10.90 -8.51 17.77
CA LYS A 554 -12.35 -8.74 17.81
C LYS A 554 -12.68 -10.12 17.23
N PRO A 555 -13.71 -10.80 17.76
CA PRO A 555 -14.11 -12.11 17.25
C PRO A 555 -14.69 -11.99 15.83
N TYR A 556 -14.78 -13.11 15.13
CA TYR A 556 -15.59 -13.22 13.92
C TYR A 556 -17.01 -12.62 14.15
N PRO A 557 -17.57 -11.84 13.21
CA PRO A 557 -17.13 -11.65 11.83
C PRO A 557 -16.29 -10.39 11.57
N TYR A 558 -15.64 -9.78 12.57
CA TYR A 558 -14.77 -8.62 12.30
C TYR A 558 -13.61 -9.01 11.39
N VAL A 559 -13.34 -8.26 10.30
CA VAL A 559 -12.27 -8.58 9.34
C VAL A 559 -11.28 -7.44 9.11
N THR A 560 -11.64 -6.18 9.41
CA THR A 560 -10.79 -5.01 9.18
C THR A 560 -10.07 -4.58 10.47
N ALA A 561 -8.90 -3.96 10.36
CA ALA A 561 -8.18 -3.43 11.51
C ALA A 561 -8.89 -2.23 12.17
N GLY A 562 -9.37 -1.27 11.37
CA GLY A 562 -10.10 -0.08 11.82
C GLY A 562 -9.39 1.29 11.83
N PRO A 563 -8.06 1.45 11.62
CA PRO A 563 -7.39 2.75 11.79
C PRO A 563 -7.27 3.59 10.50
N GLY A 564 -7.77 3.09 9.36
CA GLY A 564 -7.55 3.73 8.06
C GLY A 564 -8.10 5.15 7.97
N MET A 565 -7.28 6.08 7.45
CA MET A 565 -7.74 7.42 7.03
C MET A 565 -8.57 7.39 5.73
N PHE A 566 -8.42 6.33 4.95
CA PHE A 566 -9.37 5.87 3.95
C PHE A 566 -9.95 4.54 4.40
N ASP A 567 -11.25 4.34 4.20
CA ASP A 567 -11.88 3.05 4.43
C ASP A 567 -11.55 2.03 3.33
N LEU A 568 -12.00 0.78 3.51
CA LEU A 568 -11.71 -0.33 2.60
C LEU A 568 -12.18 -0.09 1.15
N THR A 569 -13.13 0.83 0.96
CA THR A 569 -13.71 1.20 -0.34
C THR A 569 -13.07 2.45 -0.95
N GLY A 570 -12.08 3.04 -0.26
CA GLY A 570 -11.40 4.26 -0.69
C GLY A 570 -12.17 5.54 -0.37
N ARG A 571 -13.06 5.54 0.63
CA ARG A 571 -13.69 6.78 1.11
C ARG A 571 -12.89 7.39 2.25
N PRO A 572 -12.73 8.72 2.28
CA PRO A 572 -12.13 9.42 3.40
C PRO A 572 -12.85 9.18 4.74
N ASP A 573 -12.10 8.84 5.78
CA ASP A 573 -12.54 8.85 7.18
C ASP A 573 -12.33 10.25 7.80
N ALA A 574 -13.11 10.58 8.83
CA ALA A 574 -13.00 11.86 9.54
C ALA A 574 -11.61 12.11 10.14
N SER A 575 -10.84 11.05 10.44
CA SER A 575 -9.46 11.15 10.92
C SER A 575 -8.54 11.86 9.93
N LEU A 576 -8.75 11.68 8.62
CA LEU A 576 -7.98 12.34 7.56
C LEU A 576 -8.06 13.87 7.65
N ARG A 577 -9.19 14.42 8.10
CA ARG A 577 -9.43 15.87 8.17
C ARG A 577 -8.50 16.58 9.15
N LEU A 578 -8.09 15.88 10.21
CA LEU A 578 -7.07 16.40 11.13
C LEU A 578 -5.71 16.51 10.44
N ALA A 579 -5.34 15.50 9.65
CA ALA A 579 -4.09 15.48 8.90
C ALA A 579 -4.06 16.58 7.83
N GLN A 580 -5.13 16.70 7.04
CA GLN A 580 -5.27 17.74 6.03
C GLN A 580 -5.21 19.15 6.63
N ALA A 581 -5.85 19.38 7.79
CA ALA A 581 -5.76 20.65 8.49
C ALA A 581 -4.32 20.93 8.97
N ALA A 582 -3.63 19.93 9.51
CA ALA A 582 -2.25 20.07 9.96
C ALA A 582 -1.26 20.32 8.83
N TRP A 583 -1.44 19.66 7.68
CA TRP A 583 -0.62 19.86 6.48
C TRP A 583 -0.96 21.15 5.72
N GLY A 584 -2.05 21.82 6.07
CA GLY A 584 -2.49 23.05 5.42
C GLY A 584 -3.17 22.85 4.06
N VAL A 585 -3.65 21.63 3.79
CA VAL A 585 -4.36 21.26 2.54
C VAL A 585 -5.87 21.15 2.71
N LEU A 586 -6.39 21.39 3.92
CA LEU A 586 -7.83 21.48 4.18
C LEU A 586 -8.35 22.87 3.78
N GLU A 587 -9.05 22.96 2.65
CA GLU A 587 -9.53 24.24 2.10
C GLU A 587 -10.71 24.86 2.88
N ASN A 588 -11.71 24.04 3.21
CA ASN A 588 -12.95 24.48 3.86
C ASN A 588 -13.11 23.80 5.24
N PRO A 589 -13.88 24.40 6.18
CA PRO A 589 -14.18 23.71 7.43
C PRO A 589 -14.93 22.41 7.14
N THR A 590 -14.56 21.28 7.74
CA THR A 590 -15.25 19.99 7.49
C THR A 590 -16.05 19.57 8.71
N ILE A 591 -17.36 19.39 8.53
CA ILE A 591 -18.29 18.95 9.56
C ILE A 591 -18.27 17.42 9.63
N THR A 592 -18.05 16.87 10.81
CA THR A 592 -18.17 15.42 11.06
C THR A 592 -19.07 15.18 12.26
N VAL A 593 -19.85 14.10 12.20
CA VAL A 593 -20.87 13.78 13.19
C VAL A 593 -20.71 12.34 13.61
N ARG A 594 -20.66 12.10 14.93
CA ARG A 594 -20.68 10.72 15.43
C ARG A 594 -22.00 10.05 15.04
N PRO A 595 -21.98 8.78 14.59
CA PRO A 595 -23.19 8.10 14.16
C PRO A 595 -24.33 8.15 15.19
N LEU A 596 -25.55 8.50 14.78
CA LEU A 596 -26.65 8.74 15.73
C LEU A 596 -27.37 7.48 16.19
N ASP A 597 -27.17 6.34 15.53
CA ASP A 597 -27.48 5.01 16.07
C ASP A 597 -26.63 4.66 17.31
N ARG A 598 -25.57 5.45 17.55
CA ARG A 598 -24.59 5.28 18.62
C ARG A 598 -24.66 6.36 19.72
N ALA A 599 -25.52 7.36 19.57
CA ALA A 599 -25.62 8.48 20.49
C ALA A 599 -25.86 8.03 21.94
N GLY A 600 -25.06 8.55 22.88
CA GLY A 600 -25.19 8.27 24.31
C GLY A 600 -24.74 6.87 24.78
N LYS A 601 -24.27 6.00 23.87
CA LYS A 601 -23.76 4.68 24.24
C LYS A 601 -22.29 4.76 24.67
N PRO A 602 -21.86 4.00 25.70
CA PRO A 602 -20.44 3.86 26.02
C PRO A 602 -19.72 3.05 24.93
N TYR A 603 -18.43 3.34 24.73
CA TYR A 603 -17.58 2.66 23.76
C TYR A 603 -16.25 2.28 24.38
N VAL A 604 -15.71 1.13 23.95
CA VAL A 604 -14.30 0.81 24.10
C VAL A 604 -13.57 1.47 22.93
N ARG A 605 -12.59 2.32 23.24
CA ARG A 605 -11.81 3.07 22.25
C ARG A 605 -10.43 2.45 22.09
N SER A 606 -9.83 2.68 20.94
CA SER A 606 -8.46 2.28 20.63
C SER A 606 -7.56 3.50 20.50
N ALA A 607 -6.26 3.36 20.77
CA ALA A 607 -5.29 4.42 20.55
C ALA A 607 -5.11 4.74 19.05
N TRP A 608 -5.27 3.73 18.20
CA TRP A 608 -5.11 3.81 16.74
C TRP A 608 -6.32 4.43 16.02
N ARG A 609 -7.43 4.71 16.73
CA ARG A 609 -8.57 5.44 16.18
C ARG A 609 -9.09 6.45 17.19
N PHE A 610 -9.03 7.74 16.86
CA PHE A 610 -9.46 8.81 17.78
C PHE A 610 -10.90 9.29 17.55
N THR A 611 -11.53 8.90 16.45
CA THR A 611 -12.92 9.27 16.11
C THR A 611 -13.59 8.18 15.27
N ASP A 612 -14.90 8.00 15.44
CA ASP A 612 -15.79 7.23 14.55
C ASP A 612 -16.82 8.13 13.84
N ALA A 613 -16.59 9.45 13.87
CA ALA A 613 -17.44 10.42 13.20
C ALA A 613 -17.33 10.30 11.67
N VAL A 614 -18.41 10.67 10.99
CA VAL A 614 -18.53 10.62 9.52
C VAL A 614 -19.10 11.94 8.99
N GLU A 615 -18.89 12.23 7.72
CA GLU A 615 -19.38 13.45 7.06
C GLU A 615 -20.83 13.30 6.59
N SER A 616 -21.77 13.19 7.54
CA SER A 616 -23.20 13.13 7.21
C SER A 616 -24.10 13.78 8.26
N TRP A 617 -25.20 14.38 7.78
CA TRP A 617 -26.34 14.84 8.59
C TRP A 617 -27.65 14.09 8.28
N ALA A 618 -27.56 13.05 7.45
CA ALA A 618 -28.65 12.16 7.09
C ALA A 618 -28.72 10.96 8.04
N TRP A 619 -29.56 11.12 9.07
CA TRP A 619 -29.74 10.18 10.18
C TRP A 619 -31.22 10.04 10.53
N ARG A 620 -32.06 9.78 9.54
CA ARG A 620 -33.53 9.68 9.68
C ARG A 620 -33.90 8.75 10.85
N GLY A 621 -34.92 9.13 11.63
CA GLY A 621 -35.32 8.38 12.84
C GLY A 621 -34.45 8.65 14.07
N SER A 622 -33.60 9.67 14.04
CA SER A 622 -32.77 10.11 15.18
C SER A 622 -33.21 11.43 15.80
N GLU A 623 -34.46 11.85 15.58
CA GLU A 623 -35.04 13.08 16.12
C GLU A 623 -34.81 13.20 17.63
N GLY A 624 -34.26 14.35 18.04
CA GLY A 624 -34.03 14.65 19.46
C GLY A 624 -32.78 14.01 20.06
N LYS A 625 -32.16 13.00 19.42
CA LYS A 625 -30.90 12.43 19.90
C LYS A 625 -29.82 13.51 19.94
N ARG A 626 -28.95 13.45 20.95
CA ARG A 626 -27.83 14.40 21.10
C ARG A 626 -26.74 14.06 20.07
N ALA A 627 -26.55 14.92 19.09
CA ALA A 627 -25.46 14.84 18.13
C ALA A 627 -24.16 15.35 18.74
N GLU A 628 -23.07 14.58 18.56
CA GLU A 628 -21.70 15.00 18.84
C GLU A 628 -21.04 15.39 17.52
N ILE A 629 -20.70 16.67 17.37
CA ILE A 629 -20.23 17.25 16.11
C ILE A 629 -18.82 17.78 16.33
N THR A 630 -17.92 17.46 15.40
CA THR A 630 -16.58 18.06 15.33
C THR A 630 -16.42 18.73 13.99
N VAL A 631 -16.04 20.01 14.00
CA VAL A 631 -15.65 20.73 12.79
C VAL A 631 -14.13 20.86 12.76
N TYR A 632 -13.52 20.36 11.70
CA TYR A 632 -12.10 20.54 11.42
C TYR A 632 -11.90 21.83 10.63
N SER A 633 -10.96 22.69 11.04
CA SER A 633 -10.68 23.94 10.31
C SER A 633 -9.30 24.49 10.64
N THR A 634 -8.65 25.06 9.63
CA THR A 634 -7.41 25.84 9.71
C THR A 634 -7.64 27.27 10.21
N ALA A 635 -8.86 27.79 10.11
CA ALA A 635 -9.21 29.15 10.54
C ALA A 635 -9.27 29.29 12.07
N GLU A 636 -9.15 30.52 12.57
CA GLU A 636 -9.16 30.83 14.02
C GLU A 636 -10.46 30.45 14.73
N GLU A 637 -11.60 30.59 14.06
CA GLU A 637 -12.92 30.32 14.63
C GLU A 637 -13.86 29.69 13.61
N VAL A 638 -14.82 28.91 14.10
CA VAL A 638 -15.92 28.36 13.32
C VAL A 638 -17.23 28.65 14.03
N GLU A 639 -18.24 29.07 13.26
CA GLU A 639 -19.64 29.10 13.69
C GLU A 639 -20.40 27.94 13.07
N LEU A 640 -21.20 27.25 13.89
CA LEU A 640 -22.06 26.16 13.43
C LEU A 640 -23.51 26.62 13.46
N ILE A 641 -24.24 26.42 12.36
CA ILE A 641 -25.62 26.89 12.16
C ILE A 641 -26.48 25.69 11.75
N LEU A 642 -27.59 25.46 12.45
CA LEU A 642 -28.59 24.46 12.10
C LEU A 642 -29.90 25.14 11.75
N ASN A 643 -30.39 24.92 10.52
CA ASN A 643 -31.66 25.47 10.02
C ASN A 643 -31.77 26.98 10.24
N GLY A 644 -30.69 27.71 9.92
CA GLY A 644 -30.60 29.17 10.06
C GLY A 644 -30.37 29.70 11.48
N ARG A 645 -30.28 28.83 12.50
CA ARG A 645 -30.00 29.23 13.89
C ARG A 645 -28.59 28.83 14.30
N SER A 646 -27.84 29.78 14.84
CA SER A 646 -26.50 29.53 15.37
C SER A 646 -26.57 28.57 16.56
N ILE A 647 -25.83 27.46 16.50
CA ILE A 647 -25.52 26.58 17.63
C ILE A 647 -24.40 27.20 18.47
N GLY A 648 -23.60 28.07 17.86
CA GLY A 648 -22.58 28.87 18.51
C GLY A 648 -21.32 29.01 17.69
N ARG A 649 -20.42 29.87 18.17
CA ARG A 649 -19.07 30.09 17.63
C ARG A 649 -18.02 29.53 18.59
N ARG A 650 -16.98 28.90 18.06
CA ARG A 650 -15.88 28.25 18.81
C ARG A 650 -14.55 28.53 18.12
N ARG A 651 -13.48 28.53 18.92
CA ARG A 651 -12.12 28.55 18.38
C ARG A 651 -11.82 27.27 17.62
N ALA A 652 -11.05 27.39 16.54
CA ALA A 652 -10.50 26.32 15.72
C ALA A 652 -9.02 26.64 15.42
N GLY A 653 -8.45 25.98 14.40
CA GLY A 653 -7.06 26.19 14.00
C GLY A 653 -6.04 25.54 14.94
N GLU A 654 -4.76 25.77 14.65
CA GLU A 654 -3.64 25.05 15.26
C GLU A 654 -3.64 25.10 16.79
N ARG A 655 -3.99 26.26 17.38
CA ARG A 655 -3.92 26.48 18.84
C ARG A 655 -4.82 25.57 19.67
N VAL A 656 -5.89 25.04 19.07
CA VAL A 656 -6.81 24.08 19.69
C VAL A 656 -6.77 22.72 18.98
N GLY A 657 -5.72 22.45 18.20
CA GLY A 657 -5.54 21.21 17.47
C GLY A 657 -6.55 21.02 16.33
N TYR A 658 -6.88 22.11 15.63
CA TYR A 658 -7.71 22.17 14.42
C TYR A 658 -9.16 21.69 14.58
N ARG A 659 -9.65 21.52 15.82
CA ARG A 659 -10.96 20.93 16.10
C ARG A 659 -11.83 21.87 16.92
N ALA A 660 -13.05 22.11 16.46
CA ALA A 660 -14.11 22.77 17.19
C ALA A 660 -15.25 21.79 17.48
N HIS A 661 -15.55 21.55 18.76
CA HIS A 661 -16.56 20.60 19.18
C HIS A 661 -17.89 21.29 19.52
N PHE A 662 -18.99 20.70 19.05
CA PHE A 662 -20.35 21.15 19.28
C PHE A 662 -21.24 19.97 19.67
N THR A 663 -22.33 20.28 20.39
CA THR A 663 -23.42 19.33 20.57
C THR A 663 -24.76 20.02 20.39
N THR A 664 -25.71 19.35 19.75
CA THR A 664 -27.09 19.82 19.61
C THR A 664 -28.04 18.62 19.58
N SER A 665 -29.33 18.82 19.82
CA SER A 665 -30.34 17.82 19.47
C SER A 665 -30.46 17.74 17.94
N TRP A 666 -30.33 16.54 17.38
CA TRP A 666 -30.48 16.33 15.94
C TRP A 666 -31.91 16.64 15.51
N ARG A 667 -32.00 17.34 14.38
CA ARG A 667 -33.24 17.66 13.66
C ARG A 667 -32.92 17.61 12.17
N PRO A 668 -33.85 17.13 11.33
CA PRO A 668 -33.64 17.13 9.89
C PRO A 668 -33.45 18.55 9.37
N GLY A 669 -32.66 18.69 8.30
CA GLY A 669 -32.43 19.95 7.60
C GLY A 669 -30.96 20.15 7.25
N VAL A 670 -30.47 21.38 7.38
CA VAL A 670 -29.12 21.77 6.93
C VAL A 670 -28.26 22.20 8.11
N LEU A 671 -27.12 21.55 8.26
CA LEU A 671 -26.07 21.89 9.21
C LEU A 671 -24.91 22.55 8.45
N ARG A 672 -24.62 23.82 8.75
CA ARG A 672 -23.61 24.63 8.07
C ARG A 672 -22.51 25.06 9.03
N ALA A 673 -21.26 24.98 8.58
CA ALA A 673 -20.10 25.54 9.26
C ALA A 673 -19.57 26.73 8.47
N ILE A 674 -19.26 27.82 9.17
CA ILE A 674 -18.65 29.03 8.61
C ILE A 674 -17.33 29.28 9.35
N ALA A 675 -16.23 29.29 8.61
CA ALA A 675 -14.89 29.54 9.13
C ALA A 675 -14.56 31.04 9.07
N TYR A 676 -13.97 31.57 10.15
CA TYR A 676 -13.60 32.96 10.29
C TYR A 676 -12.12 33.13 10.61
N GLN A 677 -11.48 34.07 9.93
CA GLN A 677 -10.11 34.54 10.18
C GLN A 677 -10.14 36.05 10.42
N GLY A 678 -9.67 36.52 11.59
CA GLY A 678 -9.72 37.95 11.92
C GLY A 678 -11.14 38.55 11.85
N GLY A 679 -12.16 37.75 12.20
CA GLY A 679 -13.57 38.15 12.15
C GLY A 679 -14.24 38.10 10.76
N LYS A 680 -13.49 37.85 9.69
CA LYS A 680 -14.02 37.74 8.32
C LYS A 680 -14.23 36.28 7.95
N GLU A 681 -15.31 36.00 7.23
CA GLU A 681 -15.53 34.68 6.66
C GLU A 681 -14.44 34.35 5.62
N VAL A 682 -13.87 33.15 5.71
CA VAL A 682 -12.85 32.63 4.79
C VAL A 682 -13.22 31.31 4.14
N GLY A 683 -14.29 30.66 4.58
CA GLY A 683 -14.75 29.40 4.01
C GLY A 683 -16.03 28.91 4.67
N ARG A 684 -16.74 28.01 4.00
CA ARG A 684 -17.97 27.39 4.52
C ARG A 684 -18.17 25.99 3.96
N SER A 685 -18.89 25.17 4.70
CA SER A 685 -19.37 23.86 4.25
C SER A 685 -20.76 23.58 4.81
N GLN A 686 -21.44 22.58 4.25
CA GLN A 686 -22.72 22.13 4.77
C GLN A 686 -22.90 20.64 4.61
N LEU A 687 -23.63 20.05 5.55
CA LEU A 687 -24.24 18.73 5.46
C LEU A 687 -25.75 18.90 5.52
N GLN A 688 -26.48 17.98 4.87
CA GLN A 688 -27.94 17.99 4.89
C GLN A 688 -28.51 16.61 5.18
N SER A 689 -29.72 16.57 5.74
CA SER A 689 -30.48 15.34 5.90
C SER A 689 -31.16 14.95 4.60
N THR A 690 -31.47 13.66 4.43
CA THR A 690 -32.27 13.22 3.29
C THR A 690 -33.69 13.78 3.31
N VAL A 691 -34.30 13.89 2.14
CA VAL A 691 -35.70 14.28 1.94
C VAL A 691 -36.45 13.22 1.14
N GLY A 692 -37.66 12.84 1.56
CA GLY A 692 -38.50 11.90 0.82
C GLY A 692 -37.96 10.46 0.81
N GLU A 693 -38.28 9.69 -0.22
CA GLU A 693 -37.85 8.29 -0.36
C GLU A 693 -36.42 8.18 -0.91
N THR A 694 -35.74 7.12 -0.48
CA THR A 694 -34.39 6.74 -0.93
C THR A 694 -34.50 5.68 -2.03
N ARG A 695 -33.63 5.78 -3.03
CA ARG A 695 -33.47 4.81 -4.12
C ARG A 695 -32.04 4.30 -4.18
N VAL A 696 -31.84 3.11 -4.74
CA VAL A 696 -30.50 2.66 -5.10
C VAL A 696 -29.98 3.52 -6.27
N GLN A 697 -28.70 3.88 -6.23
CA GLN A 697 -28.00 4.58 -7.29
C GLN A 697 -26.66 3.89 -7.54
N LEU A 698 -26.34 3.72 -8.83
CA LEU A 698 -25.02 3.32 -9.30
C LEU A 698 -24.25 4.55 -9.79
N GLN A 699 -22.98 4.67 -9.36
CA GLN A 699 -22.08 5.72 -9.81
C GLN A 699 -20.69 5.15 -10.11
N PRO A 700 -20.37 4.87 -11.40
CA PRO A 700 -19.02 4.56 -11.81
C PRO A 700 -18.06 5.72 -11.53
N GLU A 701 -16.81 5.42 -11.15
CA GLU A 701 -15.74 6.42 -11.07
C GLU A 701 -15.23 6.85 -12.46
N SER A 702 -15.51 6.03 -13.48
CA SER A 702 -15.19 6.27 -14.89
C SER A 702 -16.29 5.65 -15.76
N ASP A 703 -16.68 6.35 -16.81
CA ASP A 703 -17.63 5.85 -17.82
C ASP A 703 -16.93 4.97 -18.88
N VAL A 704 -15.61 4.79 -18.77
CA VAL A 704 -14.77 4.06 -19.73
C VAL A 704 -13.92 3.01 -19.01
N LEU A 705 -13.79 1.84 -19.64
CA LEU A 705 -12.97 0.70 -19.24
C LEU A 705 -12.07 0.27 -20.41
N GLN A 706 -10.78 0.00 -20.20
CA GLN A 706 -9.92 -0.53 -21.27
C GLN A 706 -10.22 -2.01 -21.51
N ALA A 707 -10.36 -2.40 -22.77
CA ALA A 707 -10.59 -3.78 -23.21
C ALA A 707 -9.27 -4.58 -23.27
N ASP A 708 -8.50 -4.61 -22.17
CA ASP A 708 -7.22 -5.33 -22.06
C ASP A 708 -7.28 -6.61 -21.21
N GLY A 709 -8.47 -6.94 -20.69
CA GLY A 709 -8.67 -8.10 -19.81
C GLY A 709 -8.21 -7.92 -18.36
N ASN A 710 -7.72 -6.73 -17.97
CA ASN A 710 -7.12 -6.48 -16.65
C ASN A 710 -7.53 -5.14 -16.01
N ASP A 711 -7.94 -4.16 -16.80
CA ASP A 711 -8.42 -2.88 -16.30
C ASP A 711 -9.67 -3.05 -15.44
N LEU A 712 -9.86 -2.11 -14.51
CA LEU A 712 -10.90 -2.17 -13.50
C LEU A 712 -11.82 -0.94 -13.54
N ALA A 713 -13.13 -1.19 -13.46
CA ALA A 713 -14.13 -0.16 -13.16
C ALA A 713 -14.57 -0.26 -11.70
N PHE A 714 -14.55 0.86 -10.99
CA PHE A 714 -15.03 0.99 -9.61
C PHE A 714 -16.40 1.67 -9.62
N VAL A 715 -17.42 1.01 -9.08
CA VAL A 715 -18.81 1.47 -9.16
C VAL A 715 -19.39 1.58 -7.75
N HIS A 716 -19.65 2.80 -7.31
CA HIS A 716 -20.30 3.07 -6.03
C HIS A 716 -21.77 2.68 -6.11
N VAL A 717 -22.24 1.95 -5.11
CA VAL A 717 -23.64 1.57 -4.93
C VAL A 717 -24.16 2.26 -3.68
N GLU A 718 -25.10 3.18 -3.84
CA GLU A 718 -25.54 4.08 -2.78
C GLU A 718 -27.06 4.14 -2.62
N LEU A 719 -27.53 4.32 -1.39
CA LEU A 719 -28.95 4.53 -1.07
C LEU A 719 -29.21 6.03 -0.85
N VAL A 720 -29.62 6.70 -1.92
CA VAL A 720 -29.69 8.16 -2.02
C VAL A 720 -31.12 8.66 -2.10
N ASP A 721 -31.35 9.88 -1.60
CA ASP A 721 -32.58 10.59 -1.88
C ASP A 721 -32.61 11.26 -3.27
N ALA A 722 -33.68 12.00 -3.57
CA ALA A 722 -33.79 12.73 -4.83
C ALA A 722 -32.71 13.81 -5.06
N THR A 723 -32.01 14.24 -4.02
CA THR A 723 -30.93 15.24 -4.07
C THR A 723 -29.53 14.63 -4.11
N GLY A 724 -29.43 13.29 -4.08
CA GLY A 724 -28.15 12.56 -4.06
C GLY A 724 -27.53 12.40 -2.67
N VAL A 725 -28.28 12.66 -1.59
CA VAL A 725 -27.77 12.48 -0.22
C VAL A 725 -27.98 11.05 0.23
N VAL A 726 -26.93 10.40 0.70
CA VAL A 726 -27.00 9.03 1.25
C VAL A 726 -27.58 9.03 2.66
N GLU A 727 -28.57 8.17 2.89
CA GLU A 727 -29.14 7.94 4.22
C GLU A 727 -28.33 6.89 5.01
N MET A 728 -27.73 7.31 6.13
CA MET A 728 -26.72 6.50 6.83
C MET A 728 -27.28 5.34 7.66
N LEU A 729 -28.60 5.30 7.86
CA LEU A 729 -29.29 4.27 8.67
C LEU A 729 -30.27 3.42 7.86
N ASP A 730 -30.29 3.57 6.54
CA ASP A 730 -31.26 2.92 5.66
C ASP A 730 -30.67 1.73 4.91
N ASP A 731 -29.75 0.99 5.54
CA ASP A 731 -29.03 -0.11 4.90
C ASP A 731 -29.95 -1.22 4.36
N ASP A 732 -29.66 -1.74 3.18
CA ASP A 732 -30.42 -2.84 2.55
C ASP A 732 -29.50 -3.85 1.85
N VAL A 733 -30.03 -5.02 1.49
CA VAL A 733 -29.31 -5.94 0.60
C VAL A 733 -29.50 -5.45 -0.83
N VAL A 734 -28.39 -5.25 -1.54
CA VAL A 734 -28.42 -4.87 -2.95
C VAL A 734 -27.76 -5.98 -3.76
N GLU A 735 -28.49 -6.51 -4.74
CA GLU A 735 -28.02 -7.49 -5.70
C GLU A 735 -27.58 -6.80 -6.99
N LEU A 736 -26.46 -7.25 -7.55
CA LEU A 736 -25.88 -6.76 -8.80
C LEU A 736 -25.94 -7.81 -9.89
N GLU A 737 -26.22 -7.36 -11.09
CA GLU A 737 -26.11 -8.11 -12.34
C GLU A 737 -25.24 -7.30 -13.30
N VAL A 738 -24.31 -7.97 -13.97
CA VAL A 738 -23.39 -7.37 -14.94
C VAL A 738 -23.53 -8.12 -16.25
N ASP A 739 -23.84 -7.39 -17.33
CA ASP A 739 -23.98 -7.89 -18.69
C ASP A 739 -23.00 -7.15 -19.61
N GLY A 740 -22.39 -7.86 -20.56
CA GLY A 740 -21.36 -7.30 -21.45
C GLY A 740 -19.91 -7.73 -21.12
N PRO A 741 -18.89 -7.08 -21.71
CA PRO A 741 -17.49 -7.54 -21.67
C PRO A 741 -16.73 -7.18 -20.37
N ALA A 742 -17.36 -7.40 -19.22
CA ALA A 742 -16.72 -7.29 -17.90
C ALA A 742 -17.31 -8.31 -16.93
N GLU A 743 -16.57 -8.61 -15.86
CA GLU A 743 -17.02 -9.51 -14.80
C GLU A 743 -16.90 -8.83 -13.43
N LEU A 744 -17.79 -9.18 -12.49
CA LEU A 744 -17.71 -8.72 -11.10
C LEU A 744 -16.65 -9.52 -10.33
N ILE A 745 -15.57 -8.88 -9.90
CA ILE A 745 -14.47 -9.53 -9.17
C ILE A 745 -14.39 -9.13 -7.69
N GLY A 746 -15.17 -8.14 -7.26
CA GLY A 746 -15.27 -7.73 -5.87
C GLY A 746 -16.53 -6.91 -5.61
N TYR A 747 -17.27 -7.22 -4.55
CA TYR A 747 -18.44 -6.46 -4.13
C TYR A 747 -18.62 -6.51 -2.62
N GLY A 748 -18.68 -5.35 -1.98
CA GLY A 748 -18.83 -5.28 -0.53
C GLY A 748 -18.81 -3.87 0.01
N THR A 749 -18.51 -3.75 1.29
CA THR A 749 -18.63 -2.48 2.02
C THR A 749 -17.44 -2.26 2.94
N ALA A 750 -17.38 -1.06 3.53
CA ALA A 750 -16.46 -0.73 4.61
C ALA A 750 -16.97 -1.19 6.00
N SER A 751 -17.96 -2.08 6.08
CA SER A 751 -18.37 -2.66 7.35
C SER A 751 -17.17 -3.36 7.99
N PRO A 752 -16.87 -3.13 9.28
CA PRO A 752 -15.77 -3.82 9.94
C PRO A 752 -16.05 -5.31 10.13
N ALA A 753 -17.31 -5.73 10.02
CA ALA A 753 -17.75 -7.09 10.24
C ALA A 753 -18.80 -7.53 9.19
N PRO A 754 -18.40 -7.66 7.91
CA PRO A 754 -19.30 -8.07 6.84
C PRO A 754 -19.62 -9.56 6.97
N GLU A 755 -20.84 -9.96 6.63
CA GLU A 755 -21.25 -11.37 6.66
C GLU A 755 -21.08 -12.03 5.28
N GLU A 756 -21.29 -11.27 4.21
CA GLU A 756 -21.25 -11.75 2.82
C GLU A 756 -19.84 -11.81 2.25
N SER A 757 -19.57 -12.83 1.43
CA SER A 757 -18.32 -12.92 0.67
C SER A 757 -18.16 -11.71 -0.26
N PHE A 758 -16.92 -11.22 -0.41
CA PHE A 758 -16.61 -10.17 -1.38
C PHE A 758 -16.72 -10.64 -2.83
N LEU A 759 -16.85 -11.96 -3.06
CA LEU A 759 -17.09 -12.55 -4.38
C LEU A 759 -18.58 -12.77 -4.67
N SER A 760 -19.48 -12.32 -3.78
CA SER A 760 -20.93 -12.45 -3.99
C SER A 760 -21.44 -11.36 -4.92
N SER A 761 -22.50 -11.66 -5.69
CA SER A 761 -23.28 -10.66 -6.43
C SER A 761 -24.19 -9.82 -5.55
N ARG A 762 -24.29 -10.11 -4.24
CA ARG A 762 -25.13 -9.34 -3.29
C ARG A 762 -24.35 -8.97 -2.05
N THR A 763 -24.64 -7.80 -1.51
CA THR A 763 -24.10 -7.37 -0.21
C THR A 763 -25.10 -6.48 0.52
N ARG A 764 -25.11 -6.54 1.85
CA ARG A 764 -25.76 -5.52 2.66
C ARG A 764 -24.92 -4.26 2.65
N THR A 765 -25.51 -3.13 2.25
CA THR A 765 -24.86 -1.83 2.35
C THR A 765 -24.43 -1.53 3.80
N TYR A 766 -23.41 -0.69 3.96
CA TYR A 766 -22.99 -0.16 5.24
C TYR A 766 -23.04 1.35 5.19
N ARG A 767 -23.86 1.98 6.04
CA ARG A 767 -24.09 3.43 6.00
C ARG A 767 -24.63 3.92 4.66
N GLY A 768 -25.50 3.10 4.05
CA GLY A 768 -26.13 3.32 2.75
C GLY A 768 -25.18 3.15 1.58
N ARG A 769 -24.02 2.51 1.76
CA ARG A 769 -22.95 2.43 0.74
C ARG A 769 -22.40 1.02 0.55
N ALA A 770 -22.03 0.71 -0.69
CA ALA A 770 -21.21 -0.42 -1.11
C ALA A 770 -20.35 -0.04 -2.32
N LEU A 771 -19.38 -0.87 -2.67
CA LEU A 771 -18.51 -0.69 -3.83
C LEU A 771 -18.43 -1.99 -4.61
N ALA A 772 -18.69 -1.92 -5.91
CA ALA A 772 -18.45 -3.00 -6.86
C ALA A 772 -17.20 -2.73 -7.69
N VAL A 773 -16.45 -3.78 -7.99
CA VAL A 773 -15.24 -3.76 -8.80
C VAL A 773 -15.41 -4.72 -9.96
N LEU A 774 -15.39 -4.18 -11.18
CA LEU A 774 -15.54 -4.93 -12.42
C LEU A 774 -14.20 -5.04 -13.11
N ARG A 775 -13.89 -6.20 -13.67
CA ARG A 775 -12.69 -6.44 -14.48
C ARG A 775 -13.08 -6.63 -15.93
N SER A 776 -12.37 -5.95 -16.83
CA SER A 776 -12.51 -6.13 -18.28
C SER A 776 -12.31 -7.60 -18.68
N THR A 777 -13.04 -8.10 -19.68
CA THR A 777 -12.78 -9.43 -20.27
C THR A 777 -11.89 -9.36 -21.51
N GLY A 778 -11.53 -8.15 -21.97
CA GLY A 778 -10.82 -7.92 -23.23
C GLY A 778 -11.74 -7.70 -24.44
N GLY A 779 -13.05 -7.89 -24.27
CA GLY A 779 -14.05 -7.50 -25.27
C GLY A 779 -14.33 -6.00 -25.26
N VAL A 780 -14.74 -5.47 -26.41
CA VAL A 780 -15.22 -4.08 -26.55
C VAL A 780 -16.74 -4.04 -26.56
N GLY A 781 -17.33 -2.95 -26.07
CA GLY A 781 -18.78 -2.75 -26.05
C GLY A 781 -19.32 -2.23 -24.72
N ASP A 782 -20.64 -2.10 -24.63
CA ASP A 782 -21.30 -1.63 -23.42
C ASP A 782 -21.30 -2.71 -22.32
N VAL A 783 -20.90 -2.32 -21.12
CA VAL A 783 -21.02 -3.10 -19.89
C VAL A 783 -22.18 -2.52 -19.10
N ARG A 784 -23.30 -3.24 -19.07
CA ARG A 784 -24.50 -2.85 -18.31
C ARG A 784 -24.44 -3.39 -16.90
N ILE A 785 -24.68 -2.54 -15.92
CA ILE A 785 -24.71 -2.87 -14.50
C ILE A 785 -26.09 -2.56 -13.96
N THR A 786 -26.74 -3.56 -13.38
CA THR A 786 -28.07 -3.42 -12.77
C THR A 786 -27.97 -3.71 -11.28
N ALA A 787 -28.49 -2.80 -10.46
CA ALA A 787 -28.59 -2.96 -9.02
C ALA A 787 -30.05 -3.04 -8.59
N ARG A 788 -30.37 -4.03 -7.74
CA ARG A 788 -31.74 -4.26 -7.24
C ARG A 788 -31.74 -4.29 -5.72
N SER A 789 -32.59 -3.46 -5.14
CA SER A 789 -32.87 -3.41 -3.70
C SER A 789 -34.35 -3.73 -3.47
N PRO A 790 -34.67 -4.62 -2.52
CA PRO A 790 -36.05 -4.89 -2.12
C PRO A 790 -36.84 -3.64 -1.69
N ARG A 791 -36.17 -2.66 -1.06
CA ARG A 791 -36.81 -1.45 -0.51
C ARG A 791 -36.60 -0.20 -1.36
N HIS A 792 -35.54 -0.15 -2.15
CA HIS A 792 -35.07 1.07 -2.84
C HIS A 792 -35.14 0.98 -4.37
N GLY A 793 -35.78 -0.07 -4.90
CA GLY A 793 -36.04 -0.24 -6.33
C GLY A 793 -34.81 -0.70 -7.11
N GLU A 794 -34.77 -0.33 -8.40
CA GLU A 794 -33.73 -0.73 -9.34
C GLU A 794 -32.99 0.51 -9.89
N SER A 795 -31.69 0.35 -10.14
CA SER A 795 -30.86 1.32 -10.86
C SER A 795 -30.05 0.60 -11.92
N VAL A 796 -29.89 1.23 -13.07
CA VAL A 796 -29.06 0.74 -14.18
C VAL A 796 -28.07 1.83 -14.56
N THR A 797 -26.83 1.45 -14.83
CA THR A 797 -25.82 2.31 -15.47
C THR A 797 -25.01 1.48 -16.46
N ASP A 798 -24.40 2.14 -17.43
CA ASP A 798 -23.52 1.51 -18.41
C ASP A 798 -22.09 2.07 -18.26
N VAL A 799 -21.08 1.26 -18.57
CA VAL A 799 -19.67 1.64 -18.74
C VAL A 799 -19.22 1.15 -20.11
N LEU A 800 -18.49 1.96 -20.87
CA LEU A 800 -18.04 1.58 -22.21
C LEU A 800 -16.65 0.94 -22.18
N ALA A 801 -16.57 -0.34 -22.56
CA ALA A 801 -15.29 -1.01 -22.79
C ALA A 801 -14.72 -0.64 -24.17
N ILE A 802 -13.59 0.07 -24.19
CA ILE A 802 -12.96 0.58 -25.42
C ILE A 802 -11.66 -0.15 -25.78
N PRO A 803 -11.28 -0.20 -27.07
CA PRO A 803 -10.00 -0.79 -27.46
C PRO A 803 -8.82 -0.14 -26.73
N THR A 804 -7.89 -0.96 -26.26
CA THR A 804 -6.64 -0.49 -25.67
C THR A 804 -5.83 0.27 -26.71
N ILE A 805 -5.68 1.59 -26.52
CA ILE A 805 -4.81 2.40 -27.36
C ILE A 805 -3.38 2.17 -26.88
N ASP A 806 -2.64 1.30 -27.55
CA ASP A 806 -1.20 1.13 -27.32
C ASP A 806 -0.49 2.46 -27.63
N PRO A 807 0.05 3.18 -26.63
CA PRO A 807 0.73 4.45 -26.87
C PRO A 807 2.01 4.29 -27.69
N SER A 808 2.58 3.08 -27.74
CA SER A 808 3.79 2.77 -28.51
C SER A 808 3.54 2.54 -30.00
N ARG A 809 2.26 2.45 -30.42
CA ARG A 809 1.84 2.26 -31.83
C ARG A 809 1.32 3.52 -32.51
N LYS A 810 1.72 4.72 -32.07
CA LYS A 810 1.54 5.90 -32.94
C LYS A 810 2.51 5.79 -34.12
N ALA A 811 1.91 5.56 -35.29
CA ALA A 811 2.52 5.28 -36.60
C ALA A 811 3.58 6.29 -37.05
#